data_AF-A0A3M1QAG9-F1
#
_entry.id   AF-A0A3M1QAG9-F1
#
_cell.length_a   1.000
_cell.length_b   1.000
_cell.length_c   1.000
_cell.angle_alpha   90.00
_cell.angle_beta   90.00
_cell.angle_gamma   90.00
#
_symmetry.space_group_name_H-M   'P 1'
#
loop_
_entity.id
_entity.type
_entity.pdbx_description
1 polymer ?
#
loop_
_entity_poly.entity_id
_entity_poly.type
_entity_poly.pdbx_seq_one_letter_code
_entity_poly.pdbx_strand_id
1 'polypeptide(L)'
;MALKGRIALSNFSTGRDATYQILKGTGGIFVEGNNVAEVFIYLPTLSIVSFVSATYKRNSMSIGLRAQLKDVNNGDVGPSSHILWDDPTSETVNTWQTRSTTLAPGHHPSIVDHVAFQAGWNFGKGWLDDLIVEYKPGDLNANRNTGESDCDIARTGTSSVGNPIEVRGGEKREHIVDLQVNSPGAPLTFERRYRHTKRDDFDQMGLGWIHNHLIELIPPQSGEIMVQIATGGEAYFTETDPVNNPDHYDGVAGVDSFIDWDGVAQEYRLETPARNIYVFDSAGKLLSRTFANGEVWRYNYDGNDRLSEVADDYSRKLIFSYYSGLIGADAFKNDQLWRVGDHTASGLNGGSPSGRYIEFDYVSEKDDGVEVTTPRALLSSVADVRGEGWLYDYYGQDSGENDSNLLNILTRRESPDVDVTGNGNNDGVITLEEIAYTLNVGGVITDINQKRGGNLLETDFAFQPNGDNLTTESVAGQVTTHHFQGEVFAGSELPGANGAFATQIQNTTYRPFSNTDANGNATLLGWDTNGKLLDWIIDPLGNQIVFEYDTDERLTTSTDAEGRKTAYTYGDINNPRQPTQIDVLDVDGITLLRRQTFSYDTKGRVLSEKTLDPADGITVLQEVTRTYYTVGDGNGLLHQVTQKDIGGTNDVTTTFTYDSAGRVIKTQQNSNFGSCDVAFTVYDPAGNVLASICNYDPGLNPDPTTAAEAAALYDPSQPDKNRVTTHAYDSLGRRVSTTINAASNTEQTILTLYDALDRVIRTISNYKVQGTSAPGDWVFENGAWKTGPGGATISHGADETENIISDTDYNDRGFVRLQRDVLGNATLFGYDAAGRLIKTVQNASQPAYNNDYSGTSPDPELANYNPNANAAQDI
;
A
#
# COMPACT_ATOMS: atom_id res chain seq x y z
N MET A 1 -3.99 13.37 54.85
CA MET A 1 -5.28 14.03 55.12
C MET A 1 -6.22 13.64 53.97
N ALA A 2 -7.10 12.64 54.11
CA ALA A 2 -8.43 12.68 54.75
C ALA A 2 -9.39 13.66 54.02
N LEU A 3 -10.62 13.34 53.60
CA LEU A 3 -11.50 12.18 53.83
C LEU A 3 -12.69 12.19 52.84
N LYS A 4 -13.32 11.01 52.73
CA LYS A 4 -14.55 10.51 52.07
C LYS A 4 -15.85 11.35 52.15
N GLY A 5 -16.78 11.01 51.23
CA GLY A 5 -18.24 11.01 51.46
C GLY A 5 -19.04 10.19 50.42
N ARG A 6 -19.71 9.10 50.87
CA ARG A 6 -20.66 8.20 50.15
C ARG A 6 -21.95 8.18 50.97
N ILE A 7 -23.16 8.25 50.38
CA ILE A 7 -24.49 7.70 50.81
C ILE A 7 -25.40 7.78 49.54
N ALA A 8 -25.95 6.76 48.86
CA ALA A 8 -26.79 5.57 49.15
C ALA A 8 -28.28 5.86 49.45
N LEU A 9 -29.21 5.43 48.58
CA LEU A 9 -30.60 5.10 48.95
C LEU A 9 -31.20 4.03 48.00
N SER A 10 -32.01 3.16 48.59
CA SER A 10 -32.43 1.83 48.15
C SER A 10 -33.97 1.66 48.13
N ASN A 11 -34.45 0.75 47.28
CA ASN A 11 -35.64 -0.14 47.35
C ASN A 11 -37.02 0.38 47.82
N PHE A 12 -38.07 0.11 47.01
CA PHE A 12 -39.37 -0.42 47.47
C PHE A 12 -40.07 -1.25 46.37
N SER A 13 -40.74 -2.32 46.80
CA SER A 13 -41.37 -3.39 46.02
C SER A 13 -42.87 -3.56 46.35
N THR A 14 -43.61 -4.22 45.44
CA THR A 14 -44.91 -4.95 45.58
C THR A 14 -46.21 -4.14 45.83
N GLY A 15 -47.36 -4.35 45.17
CA GLY A 15 -47.77 -5.26 44.08
C GLY A 15 -49.30 -5.21 43.76
N ARG A 16 -49.66 -5.84 42.61
CA ARG A 16 -50.98 -6.40 42.13
C ARG A 16 -52.12 -5.45 41.73
N ASP A 17 -52.85 -5.59 40.61
CA ASP A 17 -52.97 -6.63 39.54
C ASP A 17 -53.50 -6.00 38.23
N ALA A 18 -52.91 -6.35 37.08
CA ALA A 18 -53.60 -6.74 35.82
C ALA A 18 -52.55 -7.00 34.71
N THR A 19 -52.56 -8.24 34.22
CA THR A 19 -51.69 -8.90 33.24
C THR A 19 -51.74 -8.33 31.80
N TYR A 20 -50.58 -8.21 31.14
CA TYR A 20 -50.26 -8.82 29.83
C TYR A 20 -48.73 -8.95 29.67
N GLN A 21 -48.28 -10.10 29.19
CA GLN A 21 -46.87 -10.45 28.96
C GLN A 21 -46.29 -9.66 27.77
N ILE A 22 -45.05 -9.16 27.89
CA ILE A 22 -44.21 -8.84 26.73
C ILE A 22 -42.98 -9.75 26.81
N LEU A 23 -42.96 -10.73 25.90
CA LEU A 23 -41.78 -11.52 25.56
C LEU A 23 -40.72 -10.57 24.98
N LYS A 24 -39.54 -10.55 25.59
CA LYS A 24 -38.32 -10.07 24.93
C LYS A 24 -37.84 -11.18 24.00
N GLY A 25 -37.91 -10.95 22.71
CA GLY A 25 -37.35 -11.85 21.69
C GLY A 25 -38.07 -11.69 20.35
N THR A 26 -37.30 -11.32 19.32
CA THR A 26 -37.55 -11.48 17.88
C THR A 26 -38.81 -10.84 17.26
N GLY A 27 -38.60 -9.89 16.34
CA GLY A 27 -39.54 -9.57 15.25
C GLY A 27 -38.72 -9.13 14.04
N GLY A 28 -38.75 -9.75 12.86
CA GLY A 28 -39.80 -10.58 12.28
C GLY A 28 -40.80 -9.70 11.53
N ILE A 29 -40.60 -9.57 10.22
CA ILE A 29 -41.43 -8.79 9.29
C ILE A 29 -42.80 -9.47 9.13
N PHE A 30 -43.88 -8.75 9.39
CA PHE A 30 -45.24 -9.15 8.99
C PHE A 30 -45.66 -8.35 7.76
N VAL A 31 -46.05 -9.05 6.69
CA VAL A 31 -46.65 -8.48 5.48
C VAL A 31 -48.12 -8.88 5.44
N GLU A 32 -49.02 -7.91 5.48
CA GLU A 32 -50.38 -8.05 4.95
C GLU A 32 -50.81 -6.76 4.23
N GLY A 33 -51.16 -6.89 2.95
CA GLY A 33 -52.21 -6.14 2.27
C GLY A 33 -52.17 -4.60 2.19
N ASN A 34 -51.70 -4.11 1.04
CA ASN A 34 -52.07 -2.86 0.35
C ASN A 34 -51.92 -1.50 1.07
N ASN A 35 -50.85 -0.81 0.64
CA ASN A 35 -50.60 0.64 0.64
C ASN A 35 -50.27 1.33 1.98
N VAL A 36 -49.08 1.95 1.96
CA VAL A 36 -48.44 2.84 2.95
C VAL A 36 -47.60 2.12 4.02
N ALA A 37 -46.28 2.26 3.90
CA ALA A 37 -45.33 2.02 5.00
C ALA A 37 -44.98 3.37 5.64
N GLU A 38 -45.37 3.57 6.91
CA GLU A 38 -44.89 4.68 7.74
C GLU A 38 -43.61 4.24 8.45
N VAL A 39 -42.52 4.99 8.28
CA VAL A 39 -41.26 4.77 9.01
C VAL A 39 -41.21 5.74 10.19
N PHE A 40 -41.15 5.20 11.41
CA PHE A 40 -40.94 5.99 12.62
C PHE A 40 -39.44 6.01 12.94
N ILE A 41 -38.82 7.19 12.90
CA ILE A 41 -37.45 7.41 13.39
C ILE A 41 -37.56 8.17 14.72
N TYR A 42 -37.03 7.60 15.79
CA TYR A 42 -36.90 8.25 17.10
C TYR A 42 -35.47 8.79 17.24
N LEU A 43 -35.30 10.11 17.30
CA LEU A 43 -34.01 10.74 17.63
C LEU A 43 -34.11 11.31 19.05
N PRO A 44 -33.31 10.82 20.02
CA PRO A 44 -33.23 11.47 21.32
C PRO A 44 -32.34 12.72 21.18
N THR A 45 -32.84 13.84 21.69
CA THR A 45 -32.18 15.16 21.86
C THR A 45 -32.20 16.14 20.68
N LEU A 46 -33.38 16.69 20.35
CA LEU A 46 -33.68 18.13 20.22
C LEU A 46 -35.15 18.33 19.77
N SER A 47 -35.85 19.28 20.40
CA SER A 47 -37.29 19.53 20.24
C SER A 47 -37.63 20.24 18.92
N ILE A 48 -37.74 19.52 17.80
CA ILE A 48 -38.36 20.01 16.55
C ILE A 48 -39.13 18.85 15.89
N VAL A 49 -40.43 19.03 15.64
CA VAL A 49 -41.26 18.11 14.85
C VAL A 49 -41.42 18.70 13.45
N SER A 50 -40.80 18.08 12.46
CA SER A 50 -41.00 18.41 11.04
C SER A 50 -41.77 17.28 10.36
N PHE A 51 -42.88 17.62 9.70
CA PHE A 51 -43.68 16.69 8.92
C PHE A 51 -43.21 16.70 7.46
N VAL A 52 -42.84 15.54 6.91
CA VAL A 52 -42.63 15.36 5.47
C VAL A 52 -43.80 14.53 4.94
N SER A 53 -44.62 15.11 4.05
CA SER A 53 -45.59 14.34 3.27
C SER A 53 -45.16 14.35 1.80
N ALA A 54 -44.88 13.18 1.25
CA ALA A 54 -44.67 12.98 -0.17
C ALA A 54 -45.93 12.31 -0.75
N THR A 55 -46.62 12.98 -1.68
CA THR A 55 -47.76 12.39 -2.38
C THR A 55 -47.30 11.89 -3.75
N TYR A 56 -47.37 10.58 -3.99
CA TYR A 56 -46.99 9.98 -5.26
C TYR A 56 -48.12 10.11 -6.29
N LYS A 57 -47.85 10.72 -7.45
CA LYS A 57 -48.65 10.53 -8.67
C LYS A 57 -47.71 10.15 -9.82
N ARG A 58 -48.07 9.07 -10.53
CA ARG A 58 -47.32 8.54 -11.68
C ARG A 58 -47.07 9.64 -12.72
N ASN A 59 -45.81 9.72 -13.15
CA ASN A 59 -45.28 10.50 -14.27
C ASN A 59 -45.09 12.00 -14.04
N SER A 60 -44.18 12.37 -13.13
CA SER A 60 -43.23 13.51 -13.15
C SER A 60 -42.83 13.88 -11.72
N MET A 61 -41.53 14.03 -11.44
CA MET A 61 -41.03 14.47 -10.13
C MET A 61 -40.48 15.89 -10.25
N SER A 62 -41.08 16.82 -9.53
CA SER A 62 -40.55 18.16 -9.28
C SER A 62 -40.51 18.33 -7.76
N ILE A 63 -39.32 18.46 -7.18
CA ILE A 63 -39.15 18.77 -5.75
C ILE A 63 -39.16 20.29 -5.62
N GLY A 64 -40.23 20.82 -5.04
CA GLY A 64 -40.31 22.21 -4.61
C GLY A 64 -40.25 22.29 -3.09
N LEU A 65 -39.15 22.79 -2.53
CA LEU A 65 -39.05 23.15 -1.12
C LEU A 65 -39.87 24.42 -0.85
N ARG A 66 -40.95 24.31 -0.07
CA ARG A 66 -41.62 25.46 0.55
C ARG A 66 -41.37 25.43 2.05
N ALA A 67 -40.49 26.30 2.53
CA ALA A 67 -40.41 26.62 3.95
C ALA A 67 -41.48 27.69 4.27
N GLN A 68 -42.37 27.39 5.22
CA GLN A 68 -43.15 28.43 5.91
C GLN A 68 -42.63 28.54 7.36
N LEU A 69 -41.96 29.63 7.66
CA LEU A 69 -41.69 30.04 9.04
C LEU A 69 -43.00 30.51 9.65
N LYS A 70 -43.45 29.84 10.73
CA LYS A 70 -44.52 30.37 11.59
C LYS A 70 -43.87 30.83 12.88
N ASP A 71 -43.74 32.14 13.02
CA ASP A 71 -43.33 32.78 14.27
C ASP A 71 -44.43 32.58 15.32
N VAL A 72 -44.06 32.06 16.49
CA VAL A 72 -44.99 31.74 17.57
C VAL A 72 -44.88 32.82 18.63
N ASN A 73 -45.20 34.08 18.27
CA ASN A 73 -45.44 35.18 19.24
C ASN A 73 -46.14 36.39 18.59
N ASN A 74 -47.37 36.22 18.08
CA ASN A 74 -48.46 37.21 18.15
C ASN A 74 -49.70 36.70 17.41
N GLY A 75 -50.88 36.87 18.00
CA GLY A 75 -52.15 36.57 17.35
C GLY A 75 -52.59 37.69 16.41
N ASP A 76 -52.94 37.37 15.17
CA ASP A 76 -54.21 37.72 14.52
C ASP A 76 -54.22 37.32 13.02
N VAL A 77 -55.43 37.27 12.47
CA VAL A 77 -55.89 36.52 11.28
C VAL A 77 -55.90 37.40 10.00
N GLY A 78 -55.54 36.86 8.82
CA GLY A 78 -55.98 37.41 7.51
C GLY A 78 -54.95 37.40 6.35
N PRO A 79 -55.37 37.43 5.06
CA PRO A 79 -54.80 36.56 4.02
C PRO A 79 -53.92 37.23 2.94
N SER A 80 -53.00 36.43 2.39
CA SER A 80 -52.52 36.33 0.99
C SER A 80 -52.10 37.58 0.19
N SER A 81 -50.85 37.60 -0.29
CA SER A 81 -50.53 37.94 -1.70
C SER A 81 -49.05 37.67 -2.09
N HIS A 82 -48.89 37.24 -3.34
CA HIS A 82 -47.66 36.92 -4.09
C HIS A 82 -46.80 38.17 -4.47
N ILE A 83 -45.56 37.91 -4.98
CA ILE A 83 -44.92 38.47 -6.22
C ILE A 83 -43.50 39.10 -6.04
N LEU A 84 -42.54 38.48 -6.78
CA LEU A 84 -41.36 38.92 -7.59
C LEU A 84 -40.09 39.64 -7.04
N TRP A 85 -39.00 39.28 -7.76
CA TRP A 85 -37.60 39.76 -7.89
C TRP A 85 -37.33 41.27 -7.70
N ASP A 86 -36.17 41.61 -7.09
CA ASP A 86 -35.01 42.33 -7.69
C ASP A 86 -34.00 42.80 -6.60
N ASP A 87 -32.70 42.76 -6.93
CA ASP A 87 -31.52 43.36 -6.24
C ASP A 87 -31.46 44.89 -6.49
N PRO A 88 -30.49 45.73 -6.04
CA PRO A 88 -29.64 45.84 -4.84
C PRO A 88 -29.87 47.18 -4.08
N THR A 89 -29.21 47.43 -2.93
CA THR A 89 -28.39 48.65 -2.60
C THR A 89 -28.21 48.95 -1.09
N SER A 90 -26.93 49.13 -0.73
CA SER A 90 -26.32 50.12 0.19
C SER A 90 -26.70 50.25 1.68
N GLU A 91 -25.63 50.25 2.50
CA GLU A 91 -25.38 51.12 3.69
C GLU A 91 -26.28 50.92 4.93
N THR A 92 -25.85 51.02 6.20
CA THR A 92 -24.62 51.38 6.91
C THR A 92 -24.83 51.02 8.40
N VAL A 93 -23.74 50.64 9.09
CA VAL A 93 -23.34 51.05 10.46
C VAL A 93 -24.32 50.86 11.64
N ASN A 94 -23.93 50.03 12.62
CA ASN A 94 -23.61 50.54 13.95
C ASN A 94 -22.81 49.56 14.82
N THR A 95 -21.68 50.09 15.26
CA THR A 95 -20.70 49.63 16.25
C THR A 95 -21.25 49.56 17.68
N TRP A 96 -20.71 48.63 18.49
CA TRP A 96 -20.36 48.91 19.89
C TRP A 96 -18.98 48.34 20.23
N GLN A 97 -18.11 49.26 20.65
CA GLN A 97 -16.71 49.08 21.02
C GLN A 97 -16.54 48.73 22.51
N THR A 98 -15.68 47.73 22.75
CA THR A 98 -14.56 47.67 23.73
C THR A 98 -14.79 47.77 25.25
N ARG A 99 -14.12 46.86 25.98
CA ARG A 99 -12.92 47.22 26.78
C ARG A 99 -12.01 46.02 27.02
N SER A 100 -10.73 46.21 26.68
CA SER A 100 -9.62 45.30 26.98
C SER A 100 -9.06 45.55 28.39
N THR A 101 -8.32 44.56 28.89
CA THR A 101 -7.18 44.83 29.76
C THR A 101 -6.03 43.90 29.37
N THR A 102 -4.91 44.51 29.04
CA THR A 102 -3.65 43.94 28.55
C THR A 102 -2.70 43.67 29.70
N LEU A 103 -2.00 42.52 29.68
CA LEU A 103 -0.68 42.33 30.28
C LEU A 103 0.14 41.39 29.37
N ALA A 104 1.37 41.77 29.04
CA ALA A 104 2.39 41.03 28.28
C ALA A 104 3.76 41.31 28.95
N PRO A 105 4.91 40.72 28.56
CA PRO A 105 5.18 39.43 27.90
C PRO A 105 6.28 38.61 28.64
N GLY A 106 6.49 37.33 28.28
CA GLY A 106 7.71 36.61 28.70
C GLY A 106 7.74 35.13 28.35
N HIS A 107 8.62 34.77 27.42
CA HIS A 107 9.05 33.42 27.01
C HIS A 107 8.04 32.55 26.23
N HIS A 108 8.11 32.66 24.90
CA HIS A 108 7.83 31.56 23.99
C HIS A 108 9.06 30.65 23.90
N PRO A 109 8.89 29.33 24.00
CA PRO A 109 9.34 28.42 22.97
C PRO A 109 8.12 28.02 22.14
N SER A 110 8.18 28.32 20.85
CA SER A 110 7.24 27.81 19.85
C SER A 110 7.43 26.31 19.69
N ILE A 111 6.68 25.53 20.46
CA ILE A 111 6.31 24.15 20.16
C ILE A 111 4.82 24.05 20.48
N VAL A 112 3.99 24.20 19.43
CA VAL A 112 2.66 23.58 19.32
C VAL A 112 2.42 23.34 17.82
N ASP A 113 2.57 22.08 17.44
CA ASP A 113 1.78 21.28 16.48
C ASP A 113 1.30 22.03 15.22
N HIS A 114 1.91 21.85 14.04
CA HIS A 114 1.95 20.58 13.32
C HIS A 114 0.75 19.68 13.64
N VAL A 115 -0.47 20.15 13.37
CA VAL A 115 -1.48 19.26 12.79
C VAL A 115 -1.07 19.00 11.34
N ALA A 116 0.01 18.23 11.20
CA ALA A 116 0.05 17.28 10.12
C ALA A 116 -1.17 16.39 10.36
N PHE A 117 -2.06 16.29 9.36
CA PHE A 117 -2.97 15.16 9.30
C PHE A 117 -2.12 13.89 9.14
N GLN A 118 -1.56 13.41 10.26
CA GLN A 118 -1.26 12.01 10.52
C GLN A 118 -2.53 11.39 11.12
N ALA A 119 -3.60 11.37 10.33
CA ALA A 119 -4.45 10.21 10.35
C ALA A 119 -3.88 9.30 9.27
N GLY A 120 -3.30 8.17 9.69
CA GLY A 120 -2.64 7.18 8.82
C GLY A 120 -3.62 6.51 7.87
N TRP A 121 -4.12 7.27 6.89
CA TRP A 121 -4.76 6.75 5.70
C TRP A 121 -3.67 6.62 4.64
N ASN A 122 -2.95 5.49 4.67
CA ASN A 122 -2.19 5.02 3.54
C ASN A 122 -3.17 4.61 2.43
N PHE A 123 -3.76 5.59 1.74
CA PHE A 123 -3.89 5.42 0.30
C PHE A 123 -2.56 5.90 -0.27
N GLY A 124 -1.54 5.04 -0.13
CA GLY A 124 -0.47 5.10 -1.08
C GLY A 124 -1.13 4.96 -2.44
N LYS A 125 -1.12 6.03 -3.24
CA LYS A 125 -1.06 5.84 -4.68
C LYS A 125 0.23 5.06 -4.93
N GLY A 126 0.12 3.75 -4.81
CA GLY A 126 1.14 2.82 -5.26
C GLY A 126 1.37 3.18 -6.71
N TRP A 127 2.63 3.49 -7.02
CA TRP A 127 3.07 3.83 -8.36
C TRP A 127 3.02 2.57 -9.22
N LEU A 128 1.83 2.12 -9.61
CA LEU A 128 1.62 1.06 -10.60
C LEU A 128 0.40 1.42 -11.45
N ASP A 129 0.74 1.91 -12.63
CA ASP A 129 -0.03 2.18 -13.84
C ASP A 129 -1.40 2.87 -13.83
N ASP A 130 -1.36 4.07 -14.40
CA ASP A 130 -2.44 5.01 -14.67
C ASP A 130 -3.37 4.62 -15.85
N LEU A 131 -3.30 3.38 -16.34
CA LEU A 131 -4.32 2.86 -17.25
C LEU A 131 -5.53 2.41 -16.41
N ILE A 132 -6.10 3.34 -15.64
CA ILE A 132 -7.17 3.00 -14.73
C ILE A 132 -8.42 2.66 -15.53
N VAL A 133 -8.85 1.43 -15.27
CA VAL A 133 -10.16 0.91 -15.53
C VAL A 133 -11.16 1.68 -14.65
N GLU A 134 -11.90 2.66 -15.18
CA GLU A 134 -13.03 3.27 -14.46
C GLU A 134 -14.35 2.73 -15.01
N TYR A 135 -15.07 2.01 -14.15
CA TYR A 135 -16.39 1.43 -14.45
C TYR A 135 -17.39 2.52 -14.84
N LYS A 136 -18.05 2.36 -16.01
CA LYS A 136 -19.28 3.07 -16.35
C LYS A 136 -20.48 2.27 -15.84
N PRO A 137 -21.31 2.83 -14.93
CA PRO A 137 -22.55 2.22 -14.46
C PRO A 137 -23.54 1.83 -15.56
N GLY A 138 -23.93 0.54 -15.59
CA GLY A 138 -25.19 0.12 -16.21
C GLY A 138 -25.15 -1.07 -17.17
N ASP A 139 -23.98 -1.53 -17.61
CA ASP A 139 -23.88 -2.62 -18.58
C ASP A 139 -23.37 -3.93 -17.95
N LEU A 140 -24.22 -4.97 -18.03
CA LEU A 140 -23.89 -6.36 -17.68
C LEU A 140 -22.83 -6.99 -18.62
N ASN A 141 -22.24 -6.19 -19.52
CA ASN A 141 -21.24 -6.59 -20.50
C ASN A 141 -19.80 -6.14 -20.13
N ALA A 142 -19.55 -5.70 -18.90
CA ALA A 142 -18.20 -5.37 -18.38
C ALA A 142 -17.21 -6.56 -18.38
N ASN A 143 -17.67 -7.74 -18.81
CA ASN A 143 -17.00 -9.03 -18.85
C ASN A 143 -15.86 -9.17 -19.88
N ARG A 144 -15.42 -8.07 -20.52
CA ARG A 144 -14.33 -8.10 -21.51
C ARG A 144 -13.01 -7.56 -21.00
N ASN A 145 -13.00 -6.56 -20.12
CA ASN A 145 -11.74 -5.99 -19.62
C ASN A 145 -11.22 -6.84 -18.45
N THR A 146 -10.04 -7.44 -18.60
CA THR A 146 -9.40 -8.27 -17.56
C THR A 146 -8.34 -7.51 -16.76
N GLY A 147 -8.47 -6.18 -16.73
CA GLY A 147 -7.52 -5.26 -16.09
C GLY A 147 -7.15 -5.67 -14.66
N GLU A 148 -5.86 -5.90 -14.41
CA GLU A 148 -5.30 -5.66 -13.08
C GLU A 148 -5.26 -4.15 -12.93
N SER A 149 -6.36 -3.61 -12.43
CA SER A 149 -6.19 -2.48 -11.56
C SER A 149 -5.53 -3.06 -10.29
N ASP A 150 -4.25 -2.79 -10.06
CA ASP A 150 -3.76 -2.56 -8.68
C ASP A 150 -4.59 -1.43 -8.03
N CYS A 151 -5.33 -0.67 -8.84
CA CYS A 151 -6.56 0.05 -8.50
C CYS A 151 -7.82 -0.84 -8.42
N ASP A 152 -7.72 -2.07 -7.94
CA ASP A 152 -8.76 -2.70 -7.12
C ASP A 152 -8.77 -1.97 -5.74
N ILE A 153 -8.65 -0.64 -5.76
CA ILE A 153 -8.78 0.28 -4.61
C ILE A 153 -10.26 0.35 -4.15
N ALA A 154 -11.15 -0.45 -4.75
CA ALA A 154 -12.44 -0.83 -4.18
C ALA A 154 -12.58 -2.33 -3.85
N ARG A 155 -11.60 -3.17 -4.14
CA ARG A 155 -11.54 -4.57 -3.67
C ARG A 155 -10.42 -4.73 -2.64
N THR A 156 -10.83 -4.63 -1.37
CA THR A 156 -10.12 -5.06 -0.15
C THR A 156 -8.92 -4.24 0.32
N GLY A 157 -9.05 -3.71 1.54
CA GLY A 157 -7.91 -3.33 2.38
C GLY A 157 -7.19 -4.57 2.91
N THR A 158 -6.45 -5.26 2.03
CA THR A 158 -5.44 -6.24 2.45
C THR A 158 -4.08 -5.69 2.05
N SER A 159 -3.20 -5.56 3.04
CA SER A 159 -1.80 -5.17 2.83
C SER A 159 -1.17 -6.03 1.75
N SER A 160 -0.57 -5.37 0.77
CA SER A 160 0.36 -5.92 -0.19
C SER A 160 1.62 -6.44 0.50
N VAL A 161 1.50 -7.58 1.20
CA VAL A 161 2.52 -8.63 1.37
C VAL A 161 1.77 -9.90 1.80
N GLY A 162 1.70 -10.92 0.94
CA GLY A 162 1.71 -12.30 1.44
C GLY A 162 0.58 -13.25 1.07
N ASN A 163 -0.60 -12.85 0.59
CA ASN A 163 -1.60 -13.85 0.15
C ASN A 163 -1.96 -13.73 -1.35
N PRO A 164 -1.17 -14.36 -2.24
CA PRO A 164 -1.29 -14.29 -3.69
C PRO A 164 -2.49 -15.05 -4.29
N ILE A 165 -3.61 -15.18 -3.56
CA ILE A 165 -4.83 -15.84 -4.05
C ILE A 165 -5.94 -14.80 -4.21
N GLU A 166 -6.41 -14.63 -5.44
CA GLU A 166 -7.57 -13.81 -5.74
C GLU A 166 -8.81 -14.47 -5.14
N VAL A 167 -9.43 -13.75 -4.20
CA VAL A 167 -10.45 -14.29 -3.31
C VAL A 167 -11.77 -14.62 -3.99
N ARG A 168 -12.07 -14.21 -5.22
CA ARG A 168 -13.36 -14.54 -5.88
C ARG A 168 -13.29 -15.79 -6.74
N GLY A 169 -12.33 -15.84 -7.66
CA GLY A 169 -12.18 -16.85 -8.70
C GLY A 169 -11.10 -17.89 -8.40
N GLY A 170 -10.39 -17.74 -7.29
CA GLY A 170 -9.30 -18.65 -6.93
C GLY A 170 -8.09 -18.50 -7.81
N GLU A 171 -7.81 -17.29 -8.29
CA GLU A 171 -6.63 -17.04 -9.11
C GLU A 171 -5.35 -16.92 -8.27
N LYS A 172 -4.43 -17.89 -8.37
CA LYS A 172 -3.03 -17.67 -7.97
C LYS A 172 -2.37 -16.58 -8.83
N ARG A 173 -1.98 -15.49 -8.18
CA ARG A 173 -1.29 -14.31 -8.72
C ARG A 173 0.01 -14.03 -7.99
N GLU A 174 1.15 -14.05 -8.65
CA GLU A 174 2.44 -13.65 -8.04
C GLU A 174 2.88 -12.30 -8.61
N HIS A 175 3.54 -11.47 -7.79
CA HIS A 175 4.08 -10.18 -8.18
C HIS A 175 5.43 -9.97 -7.51
N ILE A 176 6.48 -9.74 -8.31
CA ILE A 176 7.84 -9.61 -7.81
C ILE A 176 8.55 -8.50 -8.58
N VAL A 177 9.13 -7.55 -7.84
CA VAL A 177 10.04 -6.54 -8.37
C VAL A 177 11.46 -7.08 -8.28
N ASP A 178 12.07 -7.36 -9.44
CA ASP A 178 13.41 -7.95 -9.48
C ASP A 178 14.54 -6.91 -9.68
N LEU A 179 14.24 -5.78 -10.33
CA LEU A 179 15.23 -4.74 -10.64
C LEU A 179 14.59 -3.36 -10.72
N GLN A 180 15.19 -2.34 -10.07
CA GLN A 180 14.69 -0.97 -10.09
C GLN A 180 15.82 0.05 -10.29
N VAL A 181 15.59 1.00 -11.20
CA VAL A 181 16.45 2.16 -11.43
C VAL A 181 15.62 3.43 -11.19
N ASN A 182 16.08 4.34 -10.32
CA ASN A 182 15.34 5.57 -10.06
C ASN A 182 15.46 6.53 -11.24
N SER A 183 14.31 6.85 -11.85
CA SER A 183 14.16 7.87 -12.89
C SER A 183 13.18 8.97 -12.42
N PRO A 184 13.34 10.23 -12.88
CA PRO A 184 12.53 11.38 -12.51
C PRO A 184 11.02 11.19 -12.75
N GLY A 185 10.64 10.43 -13.78
CA GLY A 185 9.23 10.31 -14.17
C GLY A 185 8.50 9.30 -13.33
N ALA A 186 9.09 8.11 -13.26
CA ALA A 186 8.76 7.05 -12.34
C ALA A 186 10.02 6.19 -12.17
N PRO A 187 10.09 5.34 -11.14
CA PRO A 187 11.11 4.29 -11.11
C PRO A 187 11.01 3.40 -12.35
N LEU A 188 12.12 3.24 -13.06
CA LEU A 188 12.23 2.30 -14.16
C LEU A 188 12.46 0.91 -13.57
N THR A 189 11.35 0.22 -13.34
CA THR A 189 11.29 -1.07 -12.64
C THR A 189 11.07 -2.20 -13.64
N PHE A 190 11.83 -3.28 -13.53
CA PHE A 190 11.45 -4.57 -14.10
C PHE A 190 10.75 -5.38 -13.01
N GLU A 191 9.55 -5.82 -13.36
CA GLU A 191 8.65 -6.54 -12.49
C GLU A 191 8.02 -7.66 -13.28
N ARG A 192 7.95 -8.84 -12.68
CA ARG A 192 7.28 -10.00 -13.25
C ARG A 192 6.05 -10.38 -12.46
N ARG A 193 5.06 -10.90 -13.18
CA ARG A 193 3.78 -11.35 -12.63
C ARG A 193 3.48 -12.77 -13.09
N TYR A 194 2.95 -13.59 -12.20
CA TYR A 194 2.40 -14.91 -12.52
C TYR A 194 0.88 -14.86 -12.44
N ARG A 195 0.20 -15.48 -13.39
CA ARG A 195 -1.26 -15.64 -13.40
C ARG A 195 -1.63 -16.99 -13.96
N HIS A 196 -2.09 -17.90 -13.11
CA HIS A 196 -2.30 -19.29 -13.55
C HIS A 196 -3.46 -19.46 -14.56
N THR A 197 -4.47 -18.58 -14.53
CA THR A 197 -5.58 -18.58 -15.49
C THR A 197 -5.16 -18.07 -16.86
N LYS A 198 -4.05 -17.33 -16.92
CA LYS A 198 -3.44 -16.77 -18.14
C LYS A 198 -2.22 -17.59 -18.60
N ARG A 199 -2.09 -18.84 -18.13
CA ARG A 199 -0.94 -19.71 -18.44
C ARG A 199 -0.67 -19.90 -19.93
N ASP A 200 -1.71 -19.92 -20.75
CA ASP A 200 -1.60 -20.13 -22.19
C ASP A 200 -1.53 -18.80 -22.97
N ASP A 201 -1.84 -17.67 -22.31
CA ASP A 201 -1.79 -16.33 -22.89
C ASP A 201 -0.39 -15.70 -22.74
N PHE A 202 0.38 -16.09 -21.71
CA PHE A 202 1.71 -15.55 -21.44
C PHE A 202 2.79 -16.61 -21.62
N ASP A 203 3.66 -16.42 -22.61
CA ASP A 203 4.68 -17.40 -22.99
C ASP A 203 6.09 -16.82 -23.19
N GLN A 204 6.32 -15.52 -22.97
CA GLN A 204 7.65 -14.88 -23.18
C GLN A 204 8.61 -15.06 -22.00
N MET A 205 8.09 -15.44 -20.83
CA MET A 205 8.84 -15.73 -19.61
C MET A 205 8.44 -17.09 -19.02
N GLY A 206 8.06 -18.03 -19.88
CA GLY A 206 7.44 -19.28 -19.51
C GLY A 206 5.96 -19.14 -19.21
N LEU A 207 5.24 -20.27 -19.24
CA LEU A 207 3.78 -20.27 -19.15
C LEU A 207 3.27 -19.56 -17.89
N GLY A 208 2.37 -18.60 -18.10
CA GLY A 208 1.69 -17.85 -17.05
C GLY A 208 2.51 -16.71 -16.45
N TRP A 209 3.74 -16.48 -16.91
CA TRP A 209 4.56 -15.36 -16.49
C TRP A 209 4.61 -14.25 -17.54
N ILE A 210 4.45 -13.01 -17.08
CA ILE A 210 4.56 -11.78 -17.87
C ILE A 210 5.42 -10.77 -17.12
N HIS A 211 5.88 -9.71 -17.80
CA HIS A 211 6.51 -8.55 -17.15
C HIS A 211 5.88 -7.22 -17.56
N ASN A 212 6.06 -6.22 -16.70
CA ASN A 212 5.43 -4.89 -16.77
C ASN A 212 5.82 -4.00 -17.97
N HIS A 213 6.65 -4.49 -18.89
CA HIS A 213 7.02 -3.75 -20.11
C HIS A 213 6.47 -4.38 -21.39
N LEU A 214 5.72 -5.48 -21.30
CA LEU A 214 5.02 -6.11 -22.42
C LEU A 214 3.65 -5.49 -22.64
N ILE A 215 3.62 -4.17 -22.81
CA ILE A 215 2.40 -3.45 -23.18
C ILE A 215 2.30 -3.50 -24.71
N GLU A 216 1.23 -4.10 -25.21
CA GLU A 216 0.98 -4.26 -26.64
C GLU A 216 -0.45 -3.85 -26.98
N LEU A 217 -0.62 -3.21 -28.13
CA LEU A 217 -1.91 -2.91 -28.72
C LEU A 217 -2.17 -3.90 -29.84
N ILE A 218 -3.31 -4.59 -29.85
CA ILE A 218 -3.75 -5.41 -30.98
C ILE A 218 -4.55 -4.52 -31.93
N PRO A 219 -4.07 -4.28 -33.18
CA PRO A 219 -4.75 -3.42 -34.13
C PRO A 219 -6.16 -3.92 -34.48
N PRO A 220 -7.07 -3.02 -34.90
CA PRO A 220 -8.47 -3.35 -35.03
C PRO A 220 -8.74 -4.31 -36.20
N GLN A 221 -9.35 -5.46 -35.89
CA GLN A 221 -9.85 -6.39 -36.93
C GLN A 221 -11.32 -6.12 -37.31
N SER A 222 -12.11 -5.50 -36.43
CA SER A 222 -13.53 -5.19 -36.65
C SER A 222 -14.01 -3.93 -35.90
N GLY A 223 -13.20 -2.86 -35.86
CA GLY A 223 -13.52 -1.60 -35.17
C GLY A 223 -13.34 -1.62 -33.65
N GLU A 224 -12.66 -2.65 -33.12
CA GLU A 224 -12.33 -2.83 -31.71
C GLU A 224 -10.82 -3.01 -31.59
N ILE A 225 -10.20 -2.28 -30.65
CA ILE A 225 -8.79 -2.38 -30.27
C ILE A 225 -8.72 -3.03 -28.90
N MET A 226 -7.74 -3.91 -28.68
CA MET A 226 -7.41 -4.44 -27.35
C MET A 226 -5.99 -4.02 -26.99
N VAL A 227 -5.80 -3.50 -25.79
CA VAL A 227 -4.47 -3.19 -25.24
C VAL A 227 -4.20 -4.18 -24.11
N GLN A 228 -3.13 -4.95 -24.25
CA GLN A 228 -2.53 -5.67 -23.13
C GLN A 228 -1.79 -4.66 -22.27
N ILE A 229 -2.16 -4.61 -21.00
CA ILE A 229 -1.67 -3.60 -20.05
C ILE A 229 -0.50 -4.20 -19.27
N ALA A 230 0.35 -3.39 -18.64
CA ALA A 230 1.58 -3.85 -18.00
C ALA A 230 1.36 -4.92 -16.93
N THR A 231 0.19 -4.91 -16.32
CA THR A 231 -0.22 -5.85 -15.28
C THR A 231 -0.72 -7.19 -15.87
N GLY A 232 -0.64 -7.38 -17.19
CA GLY A 232 -1.15 -8.57 -17.88
C GLY A 232 -2.68 -8.64 -17.97
N GLY A 233 -3.38 -7.55 -17.66
CA GLY A 233 -4.79 -7.41 -18.01
C GLY A 233 -5.02 -6.93 -19.44
N GLU A 234 -6.28 -6.91 -19.86
CA GLU A 234 -6.70 -6.43 -21.17
C GLU A 234 -7.66 -5.24 -21.03
N ALA A 235 -7.48 -4.22 -21.86
CA ALA A 235 -8.36 -3.07 -21.99
C ALA A 235 -8.87 -2.95 -23.43
N TYR A 236 -10.19 -2.89 -23.60
CA TYR A 236 -10.83 -2.84 -24.91
C TYR A 236 -11.33 -1.42 -25.23
N PHE A 237 -11.24 -1.05 -26.51
CA PHE A 237 -11.62 0.25 -27.05
C PHE A 237 -12.42 0.06 -28.33
N THR A 238 -13.46 0.88 -28.53
CA THR A 238 -14.33 0.78 -29.70
C THR A 238 -14.48 2.12 -30.39
N GLU A 239 -14.52 2.10 -31.72
CA GLU A 239 -14.81 3.31 -32.51
C GLU A 239 -16.30 3.68 -32.39
N THR A 240 -16.61 4.77 -31.69
CA THR A 240 -17.98 5.14 -31.32
C THR A 240 -18.69 6.06 -32.31
N ASP A 241 -17.94 6.89 -33.04
CA ASP A 241 -18.46 7.78 -34.09
C ASP A 241 -17.59 7.77 -35.36
N PRO A 242 -17.56 6.65 -36.11
CA PRO A 242 -16.72 6.50 -37.31
C PRO A 242 -17.07 7.47 -38.45
N VAL A 243 -18.17 8.22 -38.34
CA VAL A 243 -18.62 9.15 -39.38
C VAL A 243 -18.12 10.56 -39.12
N ASN A 244 -18.20 11.04 -37.88
CA ASN A 244 -17.82 12.42 -37.55
C ASN A 244 -16.45 12.53 -36.85
N ASN A 245 -15.98 11.45 -36.22
CA ASN A 245 -14.68 11.35 -35.55
C ASN A 245 -14.01 10.01 -35.90
N PRO A 246 -13.68 9.79 -37.19
CA PRO A 246 -12.97 8.58 -37.58
C PRO A 246 -11.63 8.49 -36.85
N ASP A 247 -11.12 7.27 -36.67
CA ASP A 247 -9.81 7.02 -36.07
C ASP A 247 -9.72 7.35 -34.56
N HIS A 248 -10.86 7.57 -33.90
CA HIS A 248 -10.99 7.77 -32.46
C HIS A 248 -11.73 6.60 -31.79
N TYR A 249 -11.11 6.02 -30.77
CA TYR A 249 -11.61 4.84 -30.06
C TYR A 249 -11.79 5.17 -28.58
N ASP A 250 -13.03 5.14 -28.12
CA ASP A 250 -13.35 5.29 -26.70
C ASP A 250 -13.12 3.96 -25.98
N GLY A 251 -12.61 4.03 -24.75
CA GLY A 251 -12.61 2.91 -23.85
C GLY A 251 -14.03 2.36 -23.64
N VAL A 252 -14.17 1.03 -23.70
CA VAL A 252 -15.45 0.38 -23.37
C VAL A 252 -15.76 0.59 -21.87
N ALA A 253 -16.98 0.26 -21.43
CA ALA A 253 -17.37 0.41 -20.03
C ALA A 253 -16.32 -0.22 -19.09
N GLY A 254 -15.78 0.57 -18.18
CA GLY A 254 -14.60 0.16 -17.43
C GLY A 254 -13.32 0.84 -17.84
N VAL A 255 -13.22 1.65 -18.90
CA VAL A 255 -11.97 2.31 -19.30
C VAL A 255 -12.25 3.78 -19.61
N ASP A 256 -11.60 4.70 -18.88
CA ASP A 256 -11.73 6.16 -19.09
C ASP A 256 -10.58 6.75 -19.93
N SER A 257 -9.84 5.88 -20.61
CA SER A 257 -8.82 6.25 -21.59
C SER A 257 -9.40 6.21 -23.01
N PHE A 258 -8.74 6.88 -23.95
CA PHE A 258 -9.09 6.82 -25.37
C PHE A 258 -7.84 6.62 -26.23
N ILE A 259 -8.04 6.18 -27.47
CA ILE A 259 -6.99 5.97 -28.46
C ILE A 259 -7.33 6.76 -29.73
N ASP A 260 -6.36 7.50 -30.25
CA ASP A 260 -6.43 8.12 -31.57
C ASP A 260 -5.42 7.47 -32.53
N TRP A 261 -5.78 7.30 -33.80
CA TRP A 261 -4.84 6.90 -34.85
C TRP A 261 -4.32 8.11 -35.63
N ASP A 262 -3.00 8.27 -35.69
CA ASP A 262 -2.31 9.26 -36.52
C ASP A 262 -1.93 8.64 -37.87
N GLY A 263 -2.76 8.89 -38.89
CA GLY A 263 -2.53 8.38 -40.24
C GLY A 263 -1.29 8.93 -40.97
N VAL A 264 -0.67 10.02 -40.46
CA VAL A 264 0.58 10.57 -41.04
C VAL A 264 1.80 9.88 -40.42
N ALA A 265 1.81 9.73 -39.10
CA ALA A 265 2.88 9.04 -38.39
C ALA A 265 2.79 7.52 -38.51
N GLN A 266 1.59 6.98 -38.81
CA GLN A 266 1.24 5.57 -38.74
C GLN A 266 1.36 5.00 -37.32
N GLU A 267 0.80 5.73 -36.35
CA GLU A 267 0.93 5.45 -34.91
C GLU A 267 -0.43 5.51 -34.21
N TYR A 268 -0.62 4.67 -33.19
CA TYR A 268 -1.74 4.79 -32.25
C TYR A 268 -1.30 5.57 -31.01
N ARG A 269 -2.12 6.51 -30.55
CA ARG A 269 -1.87 7.32 -29.36
C ARG A 269 -2.96 7.09 -28.33
N LEU A 270 -2.61 6.38 -27.24
CA LEU A 270 -3.46 6.20 -26.08
C LEU A 270 -3.21 7.32 -25.07
N GLU A 271 -4.28 7.98 -24.62
CA GLU A 271 -4.22 8.97 -23.53
C GLU A 271 -5.07 8.53 -22.34
N THR A 272 -4.46 8.60 -21.16
CA THR A 272 -5.09 8.25 -19.87
C THR A 272 -5.71 9.48 -19.19
N PRO A 273 -6.66 9.32 -18.24
CA PRO A 273 -7.18 10.44 -17.44
C PRO A 273 -6.09 11.23 -16.69
N ALA A 274 -5.02 10.52 -16.29
CA ALA A 274 -3.83 11.08 -15.66
C ALA A 274 -2.94 11.86 -16.64
N ARG A 275 -3.27 11.90 -17.94
CA ARG A 275 -2.51 12.52 -19.04
C ARG A 275 -1.15 11.87 -19.32
N ASN A 276 -0.98 10.61 -18.96
CA ASN A 276 0.07 9.80 -19.58
C ASN A 276 -0.34 9.45 -20.99
N ILE A 277 0.65 9.45 -21.89
CA ILE A 277 0.47 9.19 -23.31
C ILE A 277 1.32 7.99 -23.69
N TYR A 278 0.70 6.99 -24.29
CA TYR A 278 1.39 5.83 -24.86
C TYR A 278 1.28 5.90 -26.37
N VAL A 279 2.40 5.75 -27.07
CA VAL A 279 2.47 5.78 -28.53
C VAL A 279 2.88 4.42 -29.02
N PHE A 280 2.07 3.79 -29.86
CA PHE A 280 2.30 2.49 -30.47
C PHE A 280 2.53 2.63 -31.97
N ASP A 281 3.33 1.75 -32.56
CA ASP A 281 3.45 1.66 -34.02
C ASP A 281 2.19 1.05 -34.66
N SER A 282 2.16 1.05 -36.00
CA SER A 282 1.05 0.44 -36.77
C SER A 282 0.86 -1.07 -36.54
N ALA A 283 1.86 -1.76 -35.99
CA ALA A 283 1.80 -3.18 -35.68
C ALA A 283 1.33 -3.45 -34.25
N GLY A 284 1.29 -2.41 -33.38
CA GLY A 284 0.85 -2.53 -32.00
C GLY A 284 1.94 -2.41 -30.93
N LYS A 285 3.20 -2.24 -31.32
CA LYS A 285 4.32 -2.22 -30.36
C LYS A 285 4.43 -0.86 -29.72
N LEU A 286 4.58 -0.82 -28.40
CA LEU A 286 4.80 0.42 -27.67
C LEU A 286 6.14 1.05 -28.08
N LEU A 287 6.13 2.29 -28.55
CA LEU A 287 7.31 3.06 -28.93
C LEU A 287 7.75 4.02 -27.82
N SER A 288 6.79 4.66 -27.15
CA SER A 288 7.07 5.58 -26.05
C SER A 288 5.93 5.70 -25.05
N ARG A 289 6.31 6.00 -23.81
CA ARG A 289 5.42 6.45 -22.73
C ARG A 289 5.85 7.84 -22.29
N THR A 290 4.96 8.81 -22.39
CA THR A 290 5.17 10.16 -21.87
C THR A 290 4.34 10.33 -20.60
N PHE A 291 5.00 10.72 -19.51
CA PHE A 291 4.34 10.97 -18.24
C PHE A 291 3.63 12.32 -18.25
N ALA A 292 2.71 12.53 -17.31
CA ALA A 292 1.99 13.81 -17.15
C ALA A 292 2.92 15.01 -16.95
N ASN A 293 4.13 14.77 -16.43
CA ASN A 293 5.17 15.76 -16.23
C ASN A 293 6.04 16.00 -17.50
N GLY A 294 5.72 15.35 -18.62
CA GLY A 294 6.38 15.47 -19.91
C GLY A 294 7.70 14.71 -20.05
N GLU A 295 8.09 13.89 -19.07
CA GLU A 295 9.24 13.00 -19.20
C GLU A 295 8.88 11.77 -20.04
N VAL A 296 9.84 11.25 -20.81
CA VAL A 296 9.58 10.20 -21.80
C VAL A 296 10.42 8.97 -21.54
N TRP A 297 9.78 7.81 -21.59
CA TRP A 297 10.41 6.52 -21.78
C TRP A 297 10.27 6.06 -23.22
N ARG A 298 11.33 5.47 -23.78
CA ARG A 298 11.39 4.94 -25.14
C ARG A 298 11.65 3.44 -25.11
N TYR A 299 10.99 2.73 -26.02
CA TYR A 299 10.99 1.29 -26.13
C TYR A 299 11.61 0.90 -27.47
N ASN A 300 12.62 0.02 -27.44
CA ASN A 300 13.33 -0.45 -28.63
C ASN A 300 13.21 -1.97 -28.74
N TYR A 301 13.12 -2.49 -29.95
CA TYR A 301 12.93 -3.93 -30.23
C TYR A 301 14.11 -4.51 -31.04
N ASP A 302 14.37 -5.80 -30.86
CA ASP A 302 15.37 -6.52 -31.63
C ASP A 302 14.86 -6.95 -33.02
N GLY A 303 15.71 -7.62 -33.81
CA GLY A 303 15.36 -8.06 -35.17
C GLY A 303 14.31 -9.18 -35.24
N ASN A 304 13.92 -9.76 -34.10
CA ASN A 304 12.85 -10.75 -33.96
C ASN A 304 11.60 -10.13 -33.32
N ASP A 305 11.51 -8.79 -33.28
CA ASP A 305 10.38 -8.04 -32.75
C ASP A 305 10.16 -8.17 -31.22
N ARG A 306 11.20 -8.56 -30.47
CA ARG A 306 11.14 -8.66 -29.00
C ARG A 306 11.70 -7.41 -28.34
N LEU A 307 11.15 -7.01 -27.18
CA LEU A 307 11.60 -5.82 -26.46
C LEU A 307 13.06 -5.96 -26.05
N SER A 308 13.92 -5.05 -26.47
CA SER A 308 15.38 -5.11 -26.25
C SER A 308 15.89 -4.04 -25.27
N GLU A 309 15.20 -2.90 -25.18
CA GLU A 309 15.59 -1.80 -24.31
C GLU A 309 14.38 -0.93 -23.94
N VAL A 310 14.34 -0.48 -22.68
CA VAL A 310 13.47 0.61 -22.22
C VAL A 310 14.34 1.67 -21.60
N ALA A 311 14.31 2.90 -22.12
CA ALA A 311 15.22 3.97 -21.71
C ALA A 311 14.48 5.27 -21.39
N ASP A 312 14.90 5.96 -20.35
CA ASP A 312 14.43 7.32 -20.06
C ASP A 312 15.20 8.39 -20.86
N ASP A 313 14.76 9.64 -20.76
CA ASP A 313 15.42 10.81 -21.37
C ASP A 313 16.80 11.16 -20.76
N TYR A 314 17.24 10.43 -19.74
CA TYR A 314 18.37 10.76 -18.90
C TYR A 314 19.46 9.67 -18.93
N SER A 315 19.43 8.79 -19.94
CA SER A 315 20.39 7.70 -20.19
C SER A 315 20.30 6.50 -19.24
N ARG A 316 19.30 6.43 -18.36
CA ARG A 316 19.00 5.23 -17.59
C ARG A 316 18.13 4.31 -18.42
N LYS A 317 18.39 3.01 -18.31
CA LYS A 317 17.69 2.01 -19.11
C LYS A 317 17.66 0.65 -18.46
N LEU A 318 16.71 -0.16 -18.92
CA LEU A 318 16.66 -1.60 -18.80
C LEU A 318 17.01 -2.20 -20.17
N ILE A 319 17.80 -3.27 -20.16
CA ILE A 319 18.31 -3.98 -21.34
C ILE A 319 17.87 -5.44 -21.24
N PHE A 320 17.23 -5.94 -22.28
CA PHE A 320 16.61 -7.27 -22.30
C PHE A 320 17.37 -8.18 -23.25
N SER A 321 17.58 -9.42 -22.84
CA SER A 321 18.27 -10.45 -23.61
C SER A 321 17.47 -11.74 -23.56
N TYR A 322 17.45 -12.47 -24.67
CA TYR A 322 16.64 -13.67 -24.84
C TYR A 322 17.48 -14.84 -25.31
N TYR A 323 17.05 -16.04 -24.96
CA TYR A 323 17.59 -17.26 -25.55
C TYR A 323 17.36 -17.27 -27.07
N SER A 324 18.36 -17.74 -27.82
CA SER A 324 18.29 -17.82 -29.27
C SER A 324 19.18 -18.92 -29.83
N GLY A 325 18.74 -19.55 -30.92
CA GLY A 325 19.52 -20.56 -31.64
C GLY A 325 19.71 -21.89 -30.92
N LEU A 326 18.90 -22.18 -29.89
CA LEU A 326 18.92 -23.45 -29.17
C LEU A 326 18.23 -24.55 -29.99
N ILE A 327 18.72 -25.78 -29.89
CA ILE A 327 18.22 -26.95 -30.63
C ILE A 327 18.18 -28.18 -29.72
N GLY A 328 17.44 -29.21 -30.13
CA GLY A 328 17.35 -30.46 -29.36
C GLY A 328 16.58 -30.26 -28.05
N ALA A 329 17.14 -30.74 -26.94
CA ALA A 329 16.47 -30.74 -25.64
C ALA A 329 16.13 -29.34 -25.13
N ASP A 330 16.94 -28.31 -25.46
CA ASP A 330 16.71 -26.93 -24.99
C ASP A 330 15.95 -26.06 -26.01
N ALA A 331 15.42 -26.64 -27.09
CA ALA A 331 14.75 -25.87 -28.13
C ALA A 331 13.52 -25.09 -27.62
N PHE A 332 12.88 -25.58 -26.55
CA PHE A 332 11.74 -24.94 -25.90
C PHE A 332 12.08 -23.59 -25.24
N LYS A 333 13.37 -23.34 -24.96
CA LYS A 333 13.83 -22.07 -24.37
C LYS A 333 13.97 -20.96 -25.40
N ASN A 334 13.93 -21.25 -26.71
CA ASN A 334 14.07 -20.20 -27.72
C ASN A 334 13.01 -19.11 -27.52
N ASP A 335 13.44 -17.87 -27.71
CA ASP A 335 12.61 -16.66 -27.56
C ASP A 335 12.14 -16.34 -26.13
N GLN A 336 12.49 -17.17 -25.15
CA GLN A 336 12.28 -16.85 -23.73
C GLN A 336 13.25 -15.78 -23.25
N LEU A 337 12.75 -14.88 -22.39
CA LEU A 337 13.58 -13.88 -21.72
C LEU A 337 14.65 -14.57 -20.89
N TRP A 338 15.92 -14.25 -21.14
CA TRP A 338 17.05 -14.85 -20.44
C TRP A 338 17.57 -13.94 -19.34
N ARG A 339 17.76 -12.65 -19.64
CA ARG A 339 18.33 -11.69 -18.68
C ARG A 339 17.75 -10.30 -18.87
N VAL A 340 17.67 -9.58 -17.76
CA VAL A 340 17.40 -8.14 -17.75
C VAL A 340 18.48 -7.44 -16.95
N GLY A 341 19.13 -6.44 -17.54
CA GLY A 341 20.14 -5.64 -16.86
C GLY A 341 19.78 -4.16 -16.88
N ASP A 342 20.35 -3.38 -15.97
CA ASP A 342 20.26 -1.92 -16.09
C ASP A 342 21.36 -1.34 -17.00
N HIS A 343 21.42 -0.02 -17.11
CA HIS A 343 22.43 0.70 -17.89
C HIS A 343 23.89 0.44 -17.49
N THR A 344 24.15 -0.18 -16.33
CA THR A 344 25.50 -0.63 -15.93
C THR A 344 25.83 -2.03 -16.46
N ALA A 345 24.82 -2.79 -16.92
CA ALA A 345 24.99 -4.15 -17.38
C ALA A 345 25.61 -4.22 -18.78
N SER A 346 26.46 -5.23 -18.99
CA SER A 346 27.05 -5.51 -20.30
C SER A 346 27.27 -7.00 -20.53
N GLY A 347 27.32 -7.42 -21.80
CA GLY A 347 27.57 -8.82 -22.16
C GLY A 347 26.41 -9.77 -21.88
N LEU A 348 25.17 -9.27 -21.75
CA LEU A 348 23.98 -10.07 -21.40
C LEU A 348 23.71 -11.24 -22.36
N ASN A 349 24.07 -11.13 -23.65
CA ASN A 349 23.91 -12.19 -24.64
C ASN A 349 25.02 -13.27 -24.61
N GLY A 350 26.03 -13.14 -23.73
CA GLY A 350 27.19 -14.04 -23.65
C GLY A 350 27.22 -14.86 -22.36
N GLY A 351 28.21 -15.76 -22.22
CA GLY A 351 28.37 -16.57 -21.01
C GLY A 351 29.04 -15.86 -19.82
N SER A 352 29.32 -14.56 -19.91
CA SER A 352 30.01 -13.80 -18.86
C SER A 352 29.50 -12.36 -18.78
N PRO A 353 28.24 -12.15 -18.39
CA PRO A 353 27.69 -10.83 -18.15
C PRO A 353 28.39 -10.12 -16.96
N SER A 354 28.30 -8.79 -16.92
CA SER A 354 28.78 -7.95 -15.82
C SER A 354 27.81 -6.80 -15.55
N GLY A 355 28.01 -6.08 -14.45
CA GLY A 355 27.09 -5.03 -13.99
C GLY A 355 25.89 -5.60 -13.24
N ARG A 356 24.81 -4.82 -13.12
CA ARG A 356 23.61 -5.23 -12.38
C ARG A 356 22.57 -5.84 -13.31
N TYR A 357 22.28 -7.13 -13.13
CA TYR A 357 21.33 -7.88 -13.94
C TYR A 357 20.67 -9.01 -13.15
N ILE A 358 19.56 -9.50 -13.67
CA ILE A 358 18.83 -10.69 -13.21
C ILE A 358 18.85 -11.74 -14.33
N GLU A 359 18.75 -13.01 -13.95
CA GLU A 359 18.82 -14.15 -14.87
C GLU A 359 17.66 -15.13 -14.65
N PHE A 360 17.10 -15.62 -15.76
CA PHE A 360 15.98 -16.55 -15.79
C PHE A 360 16.39 -17.87 -16.45
N ASP A 361 15.95 -18.98 -15.88
CA ASP A 361 16.09 -20.30 -16.51
C ASP A 361 14.80 -21.10 -16.48
N TYR A 362 14.70 -22.07 -17.39
CA TYR A 362 13.47 -22.75 -17.74
C TYR A 362 13.61 -24.27 -17.75
N VAL A 363 12.52 -24.95 -17.40
CA VAL A 363 12.34 -26.40 -17.60
C VAL A 363 11.29 -26.66 -18.68
N SER A 364 11.32 -27.85 -19.28
CA SER A 364 10.36 -28.27 -20.29
C SER A 364 9.02 -28.66 -19.67
N GLU A 365 7.94 -28.36 -20.38
CA GLU A 365 6.60 -28.85 -20.09
C GLU A 365 6.56 -30.40 -20.07
N LYS A 366 5.95 -30.96 -19.03
CA LYS A 366 5.76 -32.39 -18.82
C LYS A 366 4.33 -32.68 -18.40
N ASP A 367 3.87 -33.90 -18.69
CA ASP A 367 2.61 -34.49 -18.26
C ASP A 367 2.92 -35.82 -17.57
N ASP A 368 2.51 -35.97 -16.31
CA ASP A 368 2.80 -37.13 -15.46
C ASP A 368 4.32 -37.46 -15.40
N GLY A 369 5.16 -36.43 -15.35
CA GLY A 369 6.62 -36.54 -15.31
C GLY A 369 7.28 -36.90 -16.65
N VAL A 370 6.51 -36.95 -17.75
CA VAL A 370 7.00 -37.24 -19.09
C VAL A 370 6.94 -35.98 -19.97
N GLU A 371 8.05 -35.64 -20.63
CA GLU A 371 8.11 -34.49 -21.54
C GLU A 371 7.10 -34.61 -22.69
N VAL A 372 6.33 -33.56 -22.91
CA VAL A 372 5.29 -33.54 -23.95
C VAL A 372 5.90 -33.41 -25.34
N THR A 373 5.15 -33.80 -26.38
CA THR A 373 5.57 -33.57 -27.76
C THR A 373 5.54 -32.07 -28.04
N THR A 374 6.68 -31.48 -28.41
CA THR A 374 6.91 -30.02 -28.52
C THR A 374 6.67 -29.29 -27.20
N PRO A 375 7.58 -29.45 -26.22
CA PRO A 375 7.41 -28.82 -24.92
C PRO A 375 7.53 -27.30 -25.01
N ARG A 376 6.73 -26.60 -24.20
CA ARG A 376 6.87 -25.17 -23.93
C ARG A 376 7.75 -24.95 -22.69
N ALA A 377 8.14 -23.71 -22.44
CA ALA A 377 8.97 -23.33 -21.31
C ALA A 377 8.14 -23.06 -20.04
N LEU A 378 8.62 -23.52 -18.90
CA LEU A 378 8.16 -23.14 -17.56
C LEU A 378 9.31 -22.47 -16.82
N LEU A 379 9.05 -21.32 -16.19
CA LEU A 379 10.09 -20.58 -15.45
C LEU A 379 10.51 -21.39 -14.23
N SER A 380 11.72 -21.94 -14.25
CA SER A 380 12.21 -22.84 -13.19
C SER A 380 13.03 -22.14 -12.13
N SER A 381 13.78 -21.10 -12.51
CA SER A 381 14.60 -20.36 -11.56
C SER A 381 14.78 -18.90 -11.96
N VAL A 382 14.92 -18.05 -10.94
CA VAL A 382 15.31 -16.65 -11.09
C VAL A 382 16.49 -16.38 -10.17
N ALA A 383 17.58 -15.86 -10.73
CA ALA A 383 18.69 -15.31 -9.96
C ALA A 383 18.59 -13.78 -9.92
N ASP A 384 18.58 -13.19 -8.72
CA ASP A 384 18.52 -11.74 -8.57
C ASP A 384 19.87 -11.06 -8.87
N VAL A 385 19.91 -9.75 -8.65
CA VAL A 385 21.10 -8.90 -8.83
C VAL A 385 22.27 -9.20 -7.87
N ARG A 386 22.05 -10.03 -6.83
CA ARG A 386 23.07 -10.53 -5.92
C ARG A 386 23.54 -11.95 -6.30
N GLY A 387 22.83 -12.60 -7.23
CA GLY A 387 23.07 -13.98 -7.64
C GLY A 387 22.36 -15.01 -6.76
N GLU A 388 21.45 -14.58 -5.89
CA GLU A 388 20.64 -15.46 -5.06
C GLU A 388 19.53 -16.08 -5.92
N GLY A 389 19.28 -17.39 -5.83
CA GLY A 389 18.40 -18.12 -6.73
C GLY A 389 17.09 -18.60 -6.09
N TRP A 390 15.95 -18.23 -6.67
CA TRP A 390 14.62 -18.76 -6.31
C TRP A 390 14.20 -19.86 -7.28
N LEU A 391 13.53 -20.89 -6.79
CA LEU A 391 13.05 -22.03 -7.59
C LEU A 391 11.52 -22.10 -7.63
N TYR A 392 11.00 -22.65 -8.72
CA TYR A 392 9.56 -22.76 -9.01
C TYR A 392 9.23 -24.16 -9.53
N ASP A 393 8.26 -24.81 -8.91
CA ASP A 393 7.73 -26.11 -9.35
C ASP A 393 6.30 -25.99 -9.86
N TYR A 394 5.95 -26.88 -10.78
CA TYR A 394 4.67 -26.87 -11.48
C TYR A 394 4.05 -28.26 -11.50
N TYR A 395 2.73 -28.32 -11.48
CA TYR A 395 1.99 -29.57 -11.62
C TYR A 395 2.20 -30.19 -13.01
N GLY A 396 2.44 -31.50 -13.04
CA GLY A 396 2.74 -32.33 -14.22
C GLY A 396 4.22 -32.68 -14.35
N GLN A 397 5.10 -32.04 -13.56
CA GLN A 397 6.53 -32.28 -13.59
C GLN A 397 6.94 -33.62 -12.97
N ASP A 398 6.11 -34.15 -12.07
CA ASP A 398 6.35 -35.39 -11.35
C ASP A 398 5.38 -36.52 -11.76
N SER A 399 5.81 -37.77 -11.55
CA SER A 399 4.97 -38.94 -11.78
C SER A 399 3.87 -39.05 -10.70
N GLY A 400 2.64 -39.28 -11.13
CA GLY A 400 1.42 -39.28 -10.33
C GLY A 400 0.52 -38.06 -10.59
N GLU A 401 1.00 -37.05 -11.30
CA GLU A 401 0.31 -35.78 -11.57
C GLU A 401 -0.42 -35.83 -12.93
N ASN A 402 -1.58 -36.46 -12.97
CA ASN A 402 -2.29 -36.80 -14.22
C ASN A 402 -3.59 -36.02 -14.47
N ASP A 403 -3.89 -34.98 -13.68
CA ASP A 403 -5.01 -34.08 -13.96
C ASP A 403 -4.61 -33.03 -15.00
N SER A 404 -5.08 -33.20 -16.23
CA SER A 404 -4.80 -32.29 -17.33
C SER A 404 -5.28 -30.85 -17.11
N ASN A 405 -6.23 -30.62 -16.19
CA ASN A 405 -6.72 -29.27 -15.88
C ASN A 405 -5.77 -28.49 -14.96
N LEU A 406 -4.88 -29.19 -14.25
CA LEU A 406 -3.89 -28.59 -13.36
C LEU A 406 -2.53 -28.43 -14.01
N LEU A 407 -2.31 -29.03 -15.18
CA LEU A 407 -1.04 -29.01 -15.89
C LEU A 407 -0.46 -27.59 -16.00
N ASN A 408 0.82 -27.45 -15.66
CA ASN A 408 1.58 -26.20 -15.73
C ASN A 408 1.16 -25.10 -14.75
N ILE A 409 0.31 -25.42 -13.77
CA ILE A 409 0.01 -24.49 -12.68
C ILE A 409 1.13 -24.55 -11.63
N LEU A 410 1.57 -23.39 -11.14
CA LEU A 410 2.60 -23.26 -10.11
C LEU A 410 2.13 -23.91 -8.81
N THR A 411 2.89 -24.86 -8.28
CA THR A 411 2.57 -25.58 -7.04
C THR A 411 3.51 -25.24 -5.91
N ARG A 412 4.72 -24.75 -6.20
CA ARG A 412 5.72 -24.48 -5.17
C ARG A 412 6.67 -23.35 -5.53
N ARG A 413 7.10 -22.61 -4.51
CA ARG A 413 8.19 -21.64 -4.59
C ARG A 413 9.17 -21.85 -3.45
N GLU A 414 10.45 -21.93 -3.78
CA GLU A 414 11.54 -22.11 -2.83
C GLU A 414 12.48 -20.91 -2.79
N SER A 415 13.10 -20.68 -1.63
CA SER A 415 14.12 -19.65 -1.44
C SER A 415 15.49 -20.07 -1.99
N PRO A 416 16.42 -19.12 -2.09
CA PRO A 416 17.86 -19.44 -2.02
C PRO A 416 18.22 -20.14 -0.70
N ASP A 417 19.46 -20.59 -0.55
CA ASP A 417 19.96 -21.11 0.73
C ASP A 417 19.91 -20.01 1.82
N VAL A 418 19.23 -20.26 2.94
CA VAL A 418 19.03 -19.28 4.04
C VAL A 418 19.67 -19.73 5.36
N ASP A 419 20.09 -18.78 6.19
CA ASP A 419 20.47 -18.99 7.61
C ASP A 419 19.28 -18.63 8.51
N VAL A 420 18.58 -19.64 9.03
CA VAL A 420 17.44 -19.46 9.95
C VAL A 420 17.87 -19.49 11.41
N THR A 421 19.04 -20.04 11.70
CA THR A 421 19.59 -20.14 13.07
C THR A 421 20.41 -18.91 13.48
N GLY A 422 20.74 -18.02 12.55
CA GLY A 422 21.53 -16.82 12.77
C GLY A 422 22.99 -17.12 13.12
N ASN A 423 23.52 -18.25 12.64
CA ASN A 423 24.87 -18.73 12.96
C ASN A 423 25.95 -18.22 11.98
N GLY A 424 25.53 -17.53 10.91
CA GLY A 424 26.38 -17.03 9.83
C GLY A 424 26.63 -18.02 8.70
N ASN A 425 26.05 -19.21 8.75
CA ASN A 425 26.09 -20.23 7.70
C ASN A 425 24.67 -20.60 7.28
N ASN A 426 24.50 -20.88 6.00
CA ASN A 426 23.20 -21.28 5.48
C ASN A 426 22.80 -22.66 6.02
N ASP A 427 21.58 -22.77 6.53
CA ASP A 427 20.95 -23.99 7.00
C ASP A 427 20.30 -24.78 5.83
N GLY A 428 19.99 -24.08 4.73
CA GLY A 428 19.52 -24.66 3.47
C GLY A 428 18.36 -23.88 2.86
N VAL A 429 17.80 -24.40 1.77
CA VAL A 429 16.59 -23.87 1.12
C VAL A 429 15.34 -24.08 2.00
N ILE A 430 14.48 -23.07 2.05
CA ILE A 430 13.14 -23.17 2.64
C ILE A 430 12.06 -23.09 1.55
N THR A 431 10.98 -23.85 1.75
CA THR A 431 9.77 -23.70 0.94
C THR A 431 9.04 -22.43 1.37
N LEU A 432 9.05 -21.40 0.54
CA LEU A 432 8.36 -20.14 0.82
C LEU A 432 6.85 -20.32 0.69
N GLU A 433 6.44 -21.13 -0.29
CA GLU A 433 5.03 -21.39 -0.59
C GLU A 433 4.84 -22.78 -1.22
N GLU A 434 3.79 -23.47 -0.81
CA GLU A 434 3.26 -24.69 -1.41
C GLU A 434 1.75 -24.52 -1.61
N ILE A 435 1.24 -24.91 -2.79
CA ILE A 435 -0.15 -24.68 -3.19
C ILE A 435 -0.73 -25.98 -3.75
N ALA A 436 -1.89 -26.37 -3.21
CA ALA A 436 -2.68 -27.48 -3.71
C ALA A 436 -4.05 -26.99 -4.19
N TYR A 437 -4.46 -27.45 -5.36
CA TYR A 437 -5.70 -27.05 -6.03
C TYR A 437 -6.70 -28.21 -6.03
N THR A 438 -7.97 -27.90 -5.76
CA THR A 438 -9.08 -28.83 -5.93
C THR A 438 -10.03 -28.30 -6.99
N LEU A 439 -10.43 -29.18 -7.93
CA LEU A 439 -11.31 -28.85 -9.03
C LEU A 439 -12.66 -29.55 -8.88
N ASN A 440 -13.71 -28.94 -9.43
CA ASN A 440 -14.98 -29.63 -9.67
C ASN A 440 -14.94 -30.51 -10.94
N VAL A 441 -16.03 -31.24 -11.20
CA VAL A 441 -16.21 -32.11 -12.39
C VAL A 441 -16.08 -31.35 -13.72
N GLY A 442 -16.18 -30.01 -13.72
CA GLY A 442 -16.02 -29.13 -14.88
C GLY A 442 -14.63 -28.49 -15.02
N GLY A 443 -13.65 -28.84 -14.18
CA GLY A 443 -12.29 -28.29 -14.23
C GLY A 443 -12.15 -26.89 -13.63
N VAL A 444 -13.14 -26.42 -12.87
CA VAL A 444 -13.08 -25.11 -12.18
C VAL A 444 -12.56 -25.32 -10.75
N ILE A 445 -11.65 -24.44 -10.31
CA ILE A 445 -11.11 -24.43 -8.94
C ILE A 445 -12.24 -24.20 -7.94
N THR A 446 -12.38 -25.12 -6.98
CA THR A 446 -13.29 -24.99 -5.85
C THR A 446 -12.56 -24.77 -4.55
N ASP A 447 -11.31 -25.20 -4.43
CA ASP A 447 -10.55 -25.03 -3.20
C ASP A 447 -9.07 -24.84 -3.50
N ILE A 448 -8.40 -24.01 -2.70
CA ILE A 448 -6.95 -23.85 -2.68
C ILE A 448 -6.46 -23.99 -1.25
N ASN A 449 -5.57 -24.95 -1.01
CA ASN A 449 -4.81 -25.03 0.24
C ASN A 449 -3.44 -24.41 -0.02
N GLN A 450 -3.13 -23.34 0.72
CA GLN A 450 -1.85 -22.65 0.64
C GLN A 450 -1.10 -22.83 1.95
N LYS A 451 0.16 -23.26 1.85
CA LYS A 451 1.09 -23.30 2.98
C LYS A 451 2.24 -22.34 2.74
N ARG A 452 2.58 -21.53 3.72
CA ARG A 452 3.63 -20.51 3.62
C ARG A 452 4.69 -20.67 4.70
N GLY A 453 5.91 -20.26 4.34
CA GLY A 453 7.06 -20.21 5.24
C GLY A 453 7.38 -21.56 5.87
N GLY A 454 7.63 -22.59 5.06
CA GLY A 454 7.94 -23.93 5.55
C GLY A 454 6.76 -24.56 6.30
N ASN A 455 5.53 -24.27 5.88
CA ASN A 455 4.28 -24.72 6.50
C ASN A 455 3.98 -24.09 7.87
N LEU A 456 4.58 -22.94 8.19
CA LEU A 456 4.28 -22.18 9.41
C LEU A 456 2.90 -21.53 9.40
N LEU A 457 2.30 -21.32 8.23
CA LEU A 457 0.94 -20.82 8.08
C LEU A 457 0.22 -21.56 6.97
N GLU A 458 -0.90 -22.19 7.30
CA GLU A 458 -1.77 -22.91 6.37
C GLU A 458 -3.11 -22.16 6.25
N THR A 459 -3.53 -21.93 5.01
CA THR A 459 -4.76 -21.20 4.67
C THR A 459 -5.55 -21.99 3.64
N ASP A 460 -6.79 -22.32 3.98
CA ASP A 460 -7.74 -22.97 3.09
C ASP A 460 -8.70 -21.95 2.51
N PHE A 461 -8.73 -21.86 1.18
CA PHE A 461 -9.74 -21.12 0.44
C PHE A 461 -10.75 -22.08 -0.15
N ALA A 462 -12.03 -21.77 -0.01
CA ALA A 462 -13.10 -22.47 -0.70
C ALA A 462 -13.98 -21.47 -1.46
N PHE A 463 -14.10 -21.72 -2.76
CA PHE A 463 -14.79 -20.90 -3.75
C PHE A 463 -16.10 -21.57 -4.16
N GLN A 464 -17.14 -20.78 -4.38
CA GLN A 464 -18.38 -21.32 -4.92
C GLN A 464 -18.28 -21.49 -6.45
N PRO A 465 -18.66 -22.67 -7.01
CA PRO A 465 -18.60 -22.92 -8.45
C PRO A 465 -19.39 -21.88 -9.27
N ASN A 466 -18.81 -21.40 -10.38
CA ASN A 466 -19.38 -20.37 -11.27
C ASN A 466 -19.42 -18.94 -10.73
N GLY A 467 -18.64 -18.61 -9.68
CA GLY A 467 -18.46 -17.23 -9.25
C GLY A 467 -19.67 -16.64 -8.52
N ASP A 468 -20.41 -17.49 -7.81
CA ASP A 468 -21.39 -17.02 -6.84
C ASP A 468 -20.73 -16.10 -5.79
N ASN A 469 -21.55 -15.29 -5.14
CA ASN A 469 -21.17 -14.11 -4.35
C ASN A 469 -20.36 -14.38 -3.05
N LEU A 470 -19.63 -15.49 -2.93
CA LEU A 470 -18.99 -15.88 -1.68
C LEU A 470 -17.73 -16.75 -1.83
N THR A 471 -16.73 -16.45 -1.02
CA THR A 471 -15.54 -17.29 -0.77
C THR A 471 -15.29 -17.39 0.72
N THR A 472 -14.89 -18.55 1.22
CA THR A 472 -14.44 -18.70 2.60
C THR A 472 -12.92 -18.85 2.65
N GLU A 473 -12.29 -18.12 3.54
CA GLU A 473 -10.87 -18.23 3.89
C GLU A 473 -10.79 -18.76 5.32
N SER A 474 -10.08 -19.88 5.51
CA SER A 474 -9.92 -20.52 6.81
C SER A 474 -8.46 -20.58 7.22
N VAL A 475 -8.15 -20.08 8.42
CA VAL A 475 -6.81 -20.14 9.01
C VAL A 475 -6.93 -20.67 10.44
N ALA A 476 -6.23 -21.77 10.73
CA ALA A 476 -6.33 -22.48 12.02
C ALA A 476 -7.79 -22.72 12.47
N GLY A 477 -8.67 -23.09 11.51
CA GLY A 477 -10.09 -23.36 11.74
C GLY A 477 -10.99 -22.14 11.96
N GLN A 478 -10.46 -20.91 11.90
CA GLN A 478 -11.24 -19.67 11.91
C GLN A 478 -11.61 -19.27 10.49
N VAL A 479 -12.90 -19.08 10.22
CA VAL A 479 -13.44 -18.86 8.87
C VAL A 479 -13.87 -17.41 8.67
N THR A 480 -13.21 -16.71 7.76
CA THR A 480 -13.64 -15.42 7.22
C THR A 480 -14.40 -15.67 5.93
N THR A 481 -15.55 -15.01 5.77
CA THR A 481 -16.37 -15.12 4.56
C THR A 481 -16.28 -13.83 3.77
N HIS A 482 -15.74 -13.91 2.56
CA HIS A 482 -15.65 -12.82 1.60
C HIS A 482 -16.91 -12.81 0.75
N HIS A 483 -17.66 -11.71 0.75
CA HIS A 483 -18.89 -11.56 -0.02
C HIS A 483 -18.65 -10.69 -1.25
N PHE A 484 -19.34 -11.02 -2.34
CA PHE A 484 -19.30 -10.30 -3.60
C PHE A 484 -20.73 -9.93 -4.03
N GLN A 485 -20.87 -8.92 -4.88
CA GLN A 485 -22.12 -8.59 -5.55
C GLN A 485 -21.86 -8.52 -7.05
N GLY A 486 -22.17 -9.61 -7.75
CA GLY A 486 -21.73 -9.78 -9.12
C GLY A 486 -20.22 -9.97 -9.12
N GLU A 487 -19.49 -9.00 -9.67
CA GLU A 487 -18.03 -9.05 -9.71
C GLU A 487 -17.35 -8.32 -8.56
N VAL A 488 -18.07 -7.45 -7.86
CA VAL A 488 -17.46 -6.49 -6.94
C VAL A 488 -17.39 -7.07 -5.54
N PHE A 489 -16.25 -6.91 -4.87
CA PHE A 489 -16.12 -7.26 -3.46
C PHE A 489 -17.06 -6.39 -2.62
N ALA A 490 -18.01 -7.04 -1.93
CA ALA A 490 -19.06 -6.39 -1.15
C ALA A 490 -18.73 -6.30 0.34
N GLY A 491 -17.63 -6.92 0.79
CA GLY A 491 -17.16 -6.90 2.18
C GLY A 491 -16.85 -8.29 2.71
N SER A 492 -16.07 -8.35 3.80
CA SER A 492 -15.82 -9.58 4.53
C SER A 492 -16.67 -9.64 5.81
N GLU A 493 -17.21 -10.82 6.06
CA GLU A 493 -17.82 -11.21 7.33
C GLU A 493 -16.78 -12.00 8.13
N LEU A 494 -16.36 -11.41 9.25
CA LEU A 494 -15.37 -12.00 10.14
C LEU A 494 -15.98 -13.15 10.97
N PRO A 495 -15.15 -14.10 11.46
CA PRO A 495 -15.63 -15.18 12.32
C PRO A 495 -16.48 -14.64 13.49
N GLY A 496 -17.73 -15.08 13.60
CA GLY A 496 -18.65 -14.70 14.69
C GLY A 496 -19.39 -13.36 14.55
N ALA A 497 -19.22 -12.64 13.43
CA ALA A 497 -19.78 -11.30 13.23
C ALA A 497 -21.29 -11.25 12.87
N ASN A 498 -21.96 -12.41 12.68
CA ASN A 498 -23.41 -12.53 12.41
C ASN A 498 -23.93 -11.53 11.35
N GLY A 499 -23.26 -11.41 10.21
CA GLY A 499 -23.68 -10.56 9.09
C GLY A 499 -23.27 -9.07 9.15
N ALA A 500 -22.35 -8.68 10.04
CA ALA A 500 -21.76 -7.34 9.99
C ALA A 500 -20.66 -7.26 8.92
N PHE A 501 -20.80 -6.30 7.98
CA PHE A 501 -19.83 -6.03 6.91
C PHE A 501 -18.98 -4.82 7.27
N ALA A 502 -17.65 -4.95 7.17
CA ALA A 502 -16.73 -3.83 7.41
C ALA A 502 -16.80 -2.74 6.31
N THR A 503 -17.25 -3.06 5.09
CA THR A 503 -17.37 -2.10 3.98
C THR A 503 -18.70 -2.31 3.27
N GLN A 504 -19.38 -1.23 2.89
CA GLN A 504 -20.58 -1.24 2.05
C GLN A 504 -20.37 -0.38 0.81
N ILE A 505 -20.81 -0.90 -0.34
CA ILE A 505 -20.67 -0.26 -1.66
C ILE A 505 -22.03 0.28 -2.16
N GLN A 506 -22.00 1.32 -2.99
CA GLN A 506 -23.17 1.80 -3.73
C GLN A 506 -23.47 0.89 -4.92
N ASN A 507 -24.66 0.31 -4.98
CA ASN A 507 -25.05 -0.66 -6.03
C ASN A 507 -25.05 -0.11 -7.46
N THR A 508 -25.05 1.22 -7.64
CA THR A 508 -25.06 1.84 -8.99
C THR A 508 -23.67 2.21 -9.48
N THR A 509 -22.76 2.61 -8.60
CA THR A 509 -21.41 3.11 -8.95
C THR A 509 -20.30 2.17 -8.52
N TYR A 510 -20.61 1.15 -7.72
CA TYR A 510 -19.66 0.21 -7.11
C TYR A 510 -18.53 0.88 -6.31
N ARG A 511 -18.75 2.13 -5.87
CA ARG A 511 -17.85 2.86 -4.98
C ARG A 511 -18.22 2.59 -3.51
N PRO A 512 -17.24 2.56 -2.58
CA PRO A 512 -17.53 2.46 -1.16
C PRO A 512 -18.33 3.68 -0.70
N PHE A 513 -19.42 3.44 0.01
CA PHE A 513 -20.23 4.49 0.65
C PHE A 513 -20.17 4.44 2.17
N SER A 514 -19.81 3.28 2.76
CA SER A 514 -19.55 3.15 4.19
C SER A 514 -18.36 2.24 4.44
N ASN A 515 -17.48 2.67 5.35
CA ASN A 515 -16.40 1.86 5.90
C ASN A 515 -16.52 1.87 7.42
N THR A 516 -16.71 0.70 8.02
CA THR A 516 -16.85 0.49 9.46
C THR A 516 -15.55 -0.10 10.00
N ASP A 517 -14.93 0.62 10.93
CA ASP A 517 -13.71 0.16 11.59
C ASP A 517 -13.95 -1.07 12.49
N ALA A 518 -12.87 -1.63 13.01
CA ALA A 518 -12.90 -2.79 13.89
C ALA A 518 -13.69 -2.58 15.20
N ASN A 519 -14.02 -1.33 15.56
CA ASN A 519 -14.80 -0.97 16.75
C ASN A 519 -16.28 -0.70 16.43
N GLY A 520 -16.71 -0.85 15.18
CA GLY A 520 -18.08 -0.56 14.74
C GLY A 520 -18.34 0.90 14.38
N ASN A 521 -17.30 1.74 14.28
CA ASN A 521 -17.43 3.14 13.91
C ASN A 521 -17.44 3.30 12.39
N ALA A 522 -18.53 3.84 11.83
CA ALA A 522 -18.72 3.95 10.39
C ALA A 522 -18.35 5.33 9.84
N THR A 523 -17.43 5.37 8.88
CA THR A 523 -17.12 6.52 8.02
C THR A 523 -17.95 6.42 6.74
N LEU A 524 -18.62 7.49 6.34
CA LEU A 524 -19.44 7.56 5.12
C LEU A 524 -18.72 8.36 4.02
N LEU A 525 -18.90 7.96 2.76
CA LEU A 525 -18.29 8.60 1.59
C LEU A 525 -19.36 8.92 0.55
N GLY A 526 -19.38 10.16 0.06
CA GLY A 526 -20.26 10.59 -1.03
C GLY A 526 -19.47 10.90 -2.29
N TRP A 527 -19.93 10.37 -3.40
CA TRP A 527 -19.33 10.54 -4.72
C TRP A 527 -20.29 11.32 -5.63
N ASP A 528 -19.73 11.94 -6.68
CA ASP A 528 -20.53 12.56 -7.73
C ASP A 528 -21.44 11.55 -8.43
N THR A 529 -22.36 12.04 -9.28
CA THR A 529 -23.36 11.19 -9.94
C THR A 529 -22.75 10.15 -10.89
N ASN A 530 -21.53 10.37 -11.37
CA ASN A 530 -20.83 9.46 -12.27
C ASN A 530 -19.89 8.51 -11.51
N GLY A 531 -19.74 8.70 -10.19
CA GLY A 531 -18.83 7.96 -9.33
C GLY A 531 -17.36 8.30 -9.53
N LYS A 532 -17.01 9.46 -10.12
CA LYS A 532 -15.64 9.83 -10.48
C LYS A 532 -14.94 10.62 -9.37
N LEU A 533 -15.59 11.68 -8.89
CA LEU A 533 -15.05 12.58 -7.88
C LEU A 533 -15.70 12.34 -6.51
N LEU A 534 -14.92 12.49 -5.45
CA LEU A 534 -15.39 12.38 -4.08
C LEU A 534 -15.94 13.73 -3.65
N ASP A 535 -17.23 13.83 -3.38
CA ASP A 535 -17.89 15.07 -2.97
C ASP A 535 -17.74 15.34 -1.47
N TRP A 536 -17.80 14.30 -0.63
CA TRP A 536 -17.71 14.46 0.83
C TRP A 536 -17.34 13.19 1.59
N ILE A 537 -16.87 13.38 2.83
CA ILE A 537 -16.63 12.32 3.83
C ILE A 537 -17.33 12.72 5.13
N ILE A 538 -17.95 11.76 5.83
CA ILE A 538 -18.48 11.96 7.19
C ILE A 538 -17.80 10.94 8.10
N ASP A 539 -17.12 11.40 9.14
CA ASP A 539 -16.52 10.52 10.14
C ASP A 539 -17.59 9.89 11.08
N PRO A 540 -17.23 8.90 11.90
CA PRO A 540 -18.18 8.26 12.80
C PRO A 540 -18.77 9.18 13.89
N LEU A 541 -18.16 10.34 14.13
CA LEU A 541 -18.65 11.36 15.06
C LEU A 541 -19.62 12.35 14.38
N GLY A 542 -19.82 12.22 13.06
CA GLY A 542 -20.68 13.09 12.26
C GLY A 542 -19.98 14.32 11.68
N ASN A 543 -18.65 14.44 11.80
CA ASN A 543 -17.88 15.54 11.24
C ASN A 543 -17.76 15.36 9.73
N GLN A 544 -18.11 16.39 8.95
CA GLN A 544 -18.15 16.33 7.50
C GLN A 544 -17.03 17.13 6.85
N ILE A 545 -16.40 16.56 5.82
CA ILE A 545 -15.45 17.23 4.92
C ILE A 545 -16.07 17.26 3.53
N VAL A 546 -15.96 18.38 2.80
CA VAL A 546 -16.55 18.57 1.46
C VAL A 546 -15.47 18.98 0.45
N PHE A 547 -15.57 18.50 -0.79
CA PHE A 547 -14.65 18.79 -1.89
C PHE A 547 -15.39 19.41 -3.09
N GLU A 548 -14.70 20.32 -3.80
CA GLU A 548 -15.22 20.95 -5.03
C GLU A 548 -14.15 20.90 -6.12
N TYR A 549 -14.58 20.73 -7.38
CA TYR A 549 -13.71 20.54 -8.53
C TYR A 549 -14.07 21.50 -9.67
N ASP A 550 -13.10 21.82 -10.53
CA ASP A 550 -13.35 22.55 -11.77
C ASP A 550 -13.72 21.62 -12.96
N THR A 551 -13.95 22.22 -14.13
CA THR A 551 -14.29 21.48 -15.36
C THR A 551 -13.18 20.58 -15.89
N ASP A 552 -11.94 20.77 -15.43
CA ASP A 552 -10.79 19.91 -15.75
C ASP A 552 -10.57 18.85 -14.65
N GLU A 553 -11.56 18.67 -13.77
CA GLU A 553 -11.57 17.71 -12.65
C GLU A 553 -10.42 17.96 -11.65
N ARG A 554 -9.97 19.20 -11.51
CA ARG A 554 -8.96 19.59 -10.53
C ARG A 554 -9.65 20.06 -9.25
N LEU A 555 -9.13 19.64 -8.10
CA LEU A 555 -9.64 20.05 -6.80
C LEU A 555 -9.46 21.57 -6.63
N THR A 556 -10.56 22.31 -6.51
CA THR A 556 -10.53 23.77 -6.30
C THR A 556 -10.72 24.13 -4.83
N THR A 557 -11.44 23.31 -4.08
CA THR A 557 -11.74 23.54 -2.67
C THR A 557 -11.78 22.23 -1.88
N SER A 558 -11.26 22.26 -0.65
CA SER A 558 -11.67 21.35 0.42
C SER A 558 -12.13 22.15 1.64
N THR A 559 -13.27 21.79 2.22
CA THR A 559 -13.81 22.39 3.43
C THR A 559 -13.74 21.37 4.57
N ASP A 560 -13.02 21.70 5.64
CA ASP A 560 -12.89 20.82 6.80
C ASP A 560 -14.16 20.82 7.68
N ALA A 561 -14.18 19.94 8.69
CA ALA A 561 -15.33 19.81 9.60
C ALA A 561 -15.59 21.03 10.50
N GLU A 562 -14.60 21.93 10.65
CA GLU A 562 -14.76 23.19 11.36
C GLU A 562 -15.33 24.28 10.44
N GLY A 563 -15.44 24.01 9.13
CA GLY A 563 -15.90 24.95 8.11
C GLY A 563 -14.78 25.80 7.51
N ARG A 564 -13.51 25.55 7.86
CA ARG A 564 -12.37 26.25 7.25
C ARG A 564 -12.14 25.73 5.84
N LYS A 565 -11.81 26.64 4.92
CA LYS A 565 -11.71 26.34 3.49
C LYS A 565 -10.25 26.35 3.04
N THR A 566 -9.79 25.27 2.42
CA THR A 566 -8.54 25.23 1.66
C THR A 566 -8.85 25.37 0.18
N ALA A 567 -8.36 26.43 -0.45
CA ALA A 567 -8.56 26.74 -1.86
C ALA A 567 -7.28 26.54 -2.67
N TYR A 568 -7.41 25.97 -3.87
CA TYR A 568 -6.30 25.66 -4.77
C TYR A 568 -6.44 26.47 -6.07
N THR A 569 -5.35 27.12 -6.48
CA THR A 569 -5.31 27.90 -7.74
C THR A 569 -4.26 27.31 -8.67
N TYR A 570 -4.64 27.13 -9.93
CA TYR A 570 -3.81 26.55 -11.00
C TYR A 570 -3.48 27.63 -12.04
N GLY A 571 -2.26 28.18 -12.01
CA GLY A 571 -1.84 29.31 -12.85
C GLY A 571 -0.75 29.00 -13.88
N ASP A 572 -0.21 27.79 -13.91
CA ASP A 572 0.88 27.41 -14.82
C ASP A 572 0.34 26.59 -15.99
N ILE A 573 0.43 27.15 -17.20
CA ILE A 573 -0.02 26.49 -18.44
C ILE A 573 0.81 25.26 -18.80
N ASN A 574 2.07 25.21 -18.40
CA ASN A 574 2.94 24.05 -18.66
C ASN A 574 2.68 22.93 -17.63
N ASN A 575 2.18 23.30 -16.45
CA ASN A 575 1.89 22.38 -15.34
C ASN A 575 0.45 22.53 -14.83
N PRO A 576 -0.58 22.34 -15.69
CA PRO A 576 -1.96 22.75 -15.43
C PRO A 576 -2.65 21.99 -14.29
N ARG A 577 -2.11 20.85 -13.84
CA ARG A 577 -2.63 20.06 -12.71
C ARG A 577 -1.88 20.30 -11.39
N GLN A 578 -0.90 21.22 -11.36
CA GLN A 578 -0.15 21.56 -10.15
C GLN A 578 -0.56 22.93 -9.61
N PRO A 579 -0.91 23.05 -8.32
CA PRO A 579 -1.40 24.31 -7.77
C PRO A 579 -0.26 25.32 -7.61
N THR A 580 -0.36 26.47 -8.26
CA THR A 580 0.59 27.58 -8.07
C THR A 580 0.36 28.34 -6.76
N GLN A 581 -0.82 28.17 -6.15
CA GLN A 581 -1.16 28.78 -4.87
C GLN A 581 -2.15 27.93 -4.08
N ILE A 582 -1.96 27.87 -2.76
CA ILE A 582 -2.85 27.21 -1.80
C ILE A 582 -3.16 28.21 -0.68
N ASP A 583 -4.44 28.52 -0.50
CA ASP A 583 -4.92 29.42 0.55
C ASP A 583 -5.75 28.64 1.57
N VAL A 584 -5.48 28.83 2.86
CA VAL A 584 -6.34 28.37 3.96
C VAL A 584 -7.08 29.58 4.49
N LEU A 585 -8.41 29.50 4.44
CA LEU A 585 -9.35 30.54 4.85
C LEU A 585 -10.10 30.08 6.09
N ASP A 586 -10.41 31.03 6.97
CA ASP A 586 -11.26 30.79 8.14
C ASP A 586 -12.71 30.48 7.72
N VAL A 587 -13.56 30.17 8.71
CA VAL A 587 -14.97 29.79 8.53
C VAL A 587 -15.83 30.85 7.84
N ASP A 588 -15.38 32.11 7.79
CA ASP A 588 -16.05 33.19 7.06
C ASP A 588 -15.80 33.15 5.54
N GLY A 589 -14.89 32.28 5.08
CA GLY A 589 -14.51 32.12 3.69
C GLY A 589 -13.73 33.28 3.10
N ILE A 590 -13.29 34.25 3.91
CA ILE A 590 -12.63 35.48 3.47
C ILE A 590 -11.33 35.74 4.22
N THR A 591 -11.28 35.46 5.52
CA THR A 591 -10.11 35.69 6.36
C THR A 591 -9.01 34.69 6.01
N LEU A 592 -7.90 35.17 5.45
CA LEU A 592 -6.74 34.35 5.13
C LEU A 592 -5.99 33.97 6.40
N LEU A 593 -5.87 32.66 6.65
CA LEU A 593 -5.10 32.09 7.75
C LEU A 593 -3.70 31.66 7.32
N ARG A 594 -3.54 31.26 6.05
CA ARG A 594 -2.25 30.83 5.48
C ARG A 594 -2.28 30.91 3.96
N ARG A 595 -1.20 31.38 3.34
CA ARG A 595 -0.98 31.31 1.89
C ARG A 595 0.35 30.67 1.57
N GLN A 596 0.33 29.75 0.63
CA GLN A 596 1.52 29.19 0.01
C GLN A 596 1.51 29.39 -1.50
N THR A 597 2.68 29.63 -2.09
CA THR A 597 2.84 29.72 -3.55
C THR A 597 3.98 28.85 -4.06
N PHE A 598 3.84 28.36 -5.29
CA PHE A 598 4.74 27.41 -5.92
C PHE A 598 5.12 27.87 -7.32
N SER A 599 6.36 27.59 -7.73
CA SER A 599 6.79 27.64 -9.12
C SER A 599 7.43 26.32 -9.52
N TYR A 600 7.32 25.97 -10.80
CA TYR A 600 7.74 24.70 -11.33
C TYR A 600 8.67 24.89 -12.53
N ASP A 601 9.45 23.89 -12.86
CA ASP A 601 10.12 23.84 -14.16
C ASP A 601 9.20 23.30 -15.25
N THR A 602 9.74 23.14 -16.47
CA THR A 602 8.99 22.60 -17.62
C THR A 602 8.59 21.13 -17.47
N LYS A 603 9.05 20.45 -16.40
CA LYS A 603 8.75 19.06 -16.08
C LYS A 603 7.91 18.94 -14.80
N GLY A 604 7.26 20.02 -14.36
CA GLY A 604 6.41 20.01 -13.16
C GLY A 604 7.16 19.78 -11.85
N ARG A 605 8.49 19.90 -11.83
CA ARG A 605 9.25 19.74 -10.59
C ARG A 605 9.32 21.10 -9.88
N VAL A 606 9.10 21.10 -8.56
CA VAL A 606 9.06 22.35 -7.77
C VAL A 606 10.43 23.03 -7.82
N LEU A 607 10.46 24.31 -8.20
CA LEU A 607 11.63 25.18 -8.16
C LEU A 607 11.62 26.10 -6.94
N SER A 608 10.46 26.64 -6.59
CA SER A 608 10.28 27.52 -5.43
C SER A 608 8.99 27.19 -4.71
N GLU A 609 9.04 27.27 -3.39
CA GLU A 609 7.90 27.21 -2.48
C GLU A 609 8.01 28.37 -1.50
N LYS A 610 6.92 29.12 -1.30
CA LYS A 610 6.89 30.27 -0.39
C LYS A 610 5.68 30.20 0.52
N THR A 611 5.86 30.55 1.79
CA THR A 611 4.77 30.85 2.72
C THR A 611 4.71 32.36 2.90
N LEU A 612 3.53 32.94 2.71
CA LEU A 612 3.31 34.39 2.82
C LEU A 612 2.60 34.75 4.12
N ASP A 613 2.80 35.99 4.59
CA ASP A 613 2.13 36.56 5.74
C ASP A 613 0.62 36.62 5.47
N PRO A 614 -0.22 35.97 6.29
CA PRO A 614 -1.66 35.99 6.08
C PRO A 614 -2.28 37.39 6.21
N ALA A 615 -1.62 38.33 6.92
CA ALA A 615 -2.14 39.68 7.15
C ALA A 615 -2.17 40.55 5.88
N ASP A 616 -1.22 40.36 4.97
CA ASP A 616 -1.14 41.10 3.70
C ASP A 616 -1.18 40.20 2.46
N GLY A 617 -0.97 38.89 2.62
CA GLY A 617 -0.95 37.90 1.54
C GLY A 617 0.19 38.07 0.54
N ILE A 618 1.22 38.87 0.87
CA ILE A 618 2.29 39.31 -0.04
C ILE A 618 3.68 39.12 0.58
N THR A 619 3.86 39.44 1.86
CA THR A 619 5.17 39.40 2.52
C THR A 619 5.62 37.94 2.66
N VAL A 620 6.80 37.60 2.15
CA VAL A 620 7.36 36.24 2.28
C VAL A 620 7.84 36.02 3.71
N LEU A 621 7.34 34.97 4.37
CA LEU A 621 7.78 34.53 5.69
C LEU A 621 8.77 33.37 5.63
N GLN A 622 8.63 32.50 4.63
CA GLN A 622 9.54 31.37 4.38
C GLN A 622 9.66 31.15 2.88
N GLU A 623 10.85 30.80 2.41
CA GLU A 623 11.10 30.42 1.02
C GLU A 623 12.05 29.21 0.96
N VAL A 624 11.68 28.22 0.16
CA VAL A 624 12.51 27.06 -0.14
C VAL A 624 12.68 26.97 -1.65
N THR A 625 13.93 26.97 -2.11
CA THR A 625 14.28 26.80 -3.52
C THR A 625 14.93 25.45 -3.77
N ARG A 626 14.72 24.88 -4.95
CA ARG A 626 15.22 23.55 -5.33
C ARG A 626 15.93 23.62 -6.69
N THR A 627 16.99 22.84 -6.87
CA THR A 627 17.65 22.64 -8.17
C THR A 627 17.78 21.16 -8.47
N TYR A 628 17.87 20.82 -9.76
CA TYR A 628 17.96 19.44 -10.26
C TYR A 628 19.21 19.28 -11.10
N TYR A 629 19.80 18.08 -11.10
CA TYR A 629 20.93 17.77 -11.97
C TYR A 629 20.48 17.72 -13.44
N THR A 630 21.42 18.05 -14.33
CA THR A 630 21.23 18.00 -15.79
C THR A 630 22.13 16.98 -16.49
N VAL A 631 23.03 16.34 -15.75
CA VAL A 631 24.01 15.35 -16.21
C VAL A 631 24.42 14.40 -15.08
N GLY A 632 25.10 13.31 -15.42
CA GLY A 632 25.66 12.33 -14.48
C GLY A 632 24.60 11.41 -13.86
N ASP A 633 24.98 10.67 -12.83
CA ASP A 633 24.12 9.68 -12.16
C ASP A 633 22.86 10.30 -11.54
N GLY A 634 22.95 11.57 -11.14
CA GLY A 634 21.82 12.33 -10.63
C GLY A 634 20.90 12.91 -11.69
N ASN A 635 21.14 12.73 -13.00
CA ASN A 635 20.47 13.50 -14.05
C ASN A 635 18.92 13.46 -13.93
N GLY A 636 18.32 14.64 -13.83
CA GLY A 636 16.90 14.84 -13.59
C GLY A 636 16.43 14.67 -12.14
N LEU A 637 17.29 14.20 -11.23
CA LEU A 637 17.00 14.06 -9.80
C LEU A 637 17.36 15.34 -9.02
N LEU A 638 16.85 15.45 -7.80
CA LEU A 638 17.00 16.62 -6.92
C LEU A 638 18.47 16.82 -6.53
N HIS A 639 19.08 17.92 -6.96
CA HIS A 639 20.47 18.22 -6.64
C HIS A 639 20.59 18.94 -5.29
N GLN A 640 19.76 19.95 -5.05
CA GLN A 640 19.92 20.85 -3.91
C GLN A 640 18.58 21.40 -3.44
N VAL A 641 18.42 21.51 -2.12
CA VAL A 641 17.34 22.24 -1.44
C VAL A 641 17.97 23.36 -0.63
N THR A 642 17.45 24.57 -0.78
CA THR A 642 17.91 25.75 -0.04
C THR A 642 16.74 26.41 0.66
N GLN A 643 16.75 26.41 1.99
CA GLN A 643 15.88 27.23 2.82
C GLN A 643 16.49 28.62 2.95
N LYS A 644 15.75 29.64 2.49
CA LYS A 644 16.21 31.02 2.48
C LYS A 644 16.09 31.66 3.85
N ASP A 645 17.14 32.39 4.24
CA ASP A 645 17.11 33.29 5.39
C ASP A 645 16.44 34.61 4.97
N ILE A 646 15.14 34.73 5.26
CA ILE A 646 14.35 35.88 4.81
C ILE A 646 14.87 37.18 5.42
N GLY A 647 15.38 38.07 4.57
CA GLY A 647 15.97 39.35 4.99
C GLY A 647 17.41 39.25 5.50
N GLY A 648 18.00 38.05 5.49
CA GLY A 648 19.40 37.79 5.84
C GLY A 648 20.21 37.22 4.68
N THR A 649 21.31 36.53 5.00
CA THR A 649 22.21 35.91 4.02
C THR A 649 22.63 34.49 4.41
N ASN A 650 22.07 33.92 5.48
CA ASN A 650 22.50 32.64 6.04
C ASN A 650 21.59 31.49 5.57
N ASP A 651 21.51 31.32 4.25
CA ASP A 651 20.71 30.25 3.66
C ASP A 651 21.18 28.86 4.12
N VAL A 652 20.24 28.03 4.54
CA VAL A 652 20.51 26.63 4.87
C VAL A 652 20.31 25.79 3.61
N THR A 653 21.32 25.01 3.26
CA THR A 653 21.39 24.25 2.02
C THR A 653 21.72 22.79 2.29
N THR A 654 20.98 21.91 1.63
CA THR A 654 21.22 20.46 1.58
C THR A 654 21.48 20.04 0.14
N THR A 655 22.59 19.37 -0.13
CA THR A 655 22.92 18.80 -1.46
C THR A 655 22.89 17.28 -1.43
N PHE A 656 22.43 16.69 -2.53
CA PHE A 656 22.29 15.24 -2.70
C PHE A 656 23.27 14.75 -3.77
N THR A 657 23.84 13.57 -3.59
CA THR A 657 24.64 12.87 -4.60
C THR A 657 24.11 11.46 -4.76
N TYR A 658 24.16 10.95 -5.99
CA TYR A 658 23.52 9.72 -6.40
C TYR A 658 24.54 8.70 -6.91
N ASP A 659 24.23 7.41 -6.75
CA ASP A 659 24.89 6.34 -7.51
C ASP A 659 24.24 6.14 -8.89
N SER A 660 24.82 5.27 -9.71
CA SER A 660 24.33 4.96 -11.06
C SER A 660 22.87 4.49 -11.08
N ALA A 661 22.40 3.78 -10.05
CA ALA A 661 20.99 3.38 -9.93
C ALA A 661 20.04 4.53 -9.56
N GLY A 662 20.55 5.75 -9.36
CA GLY A 662 19.79 6.93 -8.98
C GLY A 662 19.41 6.96 -7.49
N ARG A 663 20.12 6.22 -6.64
CA ARG A 663 19.90 6.20 -5.18
C ARG A 663 20.78 7.23 -4.50
N VAL A 664 20.29 7.91 -3.45
CA VAL A 664 21.07 8.91 -2.72
C VAL A 664 22.17 8.22 -1.92
N ILE A 665 23.44 8.45 -2.26
CA ILE A 665 24.61 7.97 -1.52
C ILE A 665 25.21 9.01 -0.59
N LYS A 666 24.92 10.30 -0.80
CA LYS A 666 25.44 11.37 0.06
C LYS A 666 24.42 12.48 0.23
N THR A 667 24.28 12.97 1.45
CA THR A 667 23.55 14.20 1.78
C THR A 667 24.47 15.10 2.57
N GLN A 668 24.62 16.35 2.15
CA GLN A 668 25.52 17.32 2.79
C GLN A 668 24.76 18.60 3.13
N GLN A 669 24.84 19.01 4.39
CA GLN A 669 24.21 20.23 4.90
C GLN A 669 25.26 21.28 5.25
N ASN A 670 24.92 22.57 5.12
CA ASN A 670 25.78 23.68 5.55
C ASN A 670 25.37 24.28 6.91
N SER A 671 24.35 23.72 7.56
CA SER A 671 23.82 24.20 8.85
C SER A 671 24.65 23.69 10.02
N ASN A 672 24.77 24.51 11.07
CA ASN A 672 25.42 24.15 12.34
C ASN A 672 24.47 23.43 13.32
N PHE A 673 23.24 23.10 12.92
CA PHE A 673 22.26 22.39 13.75
C PHE A 673 21.83 21.11 13.05
N GLY A 674 22.48 20.00 13.40
CA GLY A 674 22.22 18.65 12.92
C GLY A 674 23.16 17.65 13.62
N SER A 675 22.82 16.37 13.66
CA SER A 675 23.71 15.33 14.19
C SER A 675 24.78 14.88 13.19
N CYS A 676 24.57 15.14 11.90
CA CYS A 676 25.46 14.72 10.80
C CYS A 676 25.58 15.84 9.73
N ASP A 677 26.75 16.48 9.58
CA ASP A 677 26.97 17.52 8.55
C ASP A 677 26.99 16.91 7.13
N VAL A 678 27.54 15.71 7.04
CA VAL A 678 27.54 14.89 5.84
C VAL A 678 27.11 13.48 6.23
N ALA A 679 26.02 13.01 5.63
CA ALA A 679 25.61 11.61 5.68
C ALA A 679 26.05 10.91 4.40
N PHE A 680 26.59 9.70 4.54
CA PHE A 680 26.95 8.83 3.41
C PHE A 680 26.32 7.45 3.59
N THR A 681 25.81 6.86 2.50
CA THR A 681 25.14 5.56 2.49
C THR A 681 25.78 4.65 1.46
N VAL A 682 26.13 3.44 1.88
CA VAL A 682 26.62 2.36 1.02
C VAL A 682 25.46 1.40 0.76
N TYR A 683 25.19 1.09 -0.50
CA TYR A 683 24.17 0.11 -0.90
C TYR A 683 24.81 -1.11 -1.55
N ASP A 684 24.16 -2.26 -1.44
CA ASP A 684 24.42 -3.39 -2.32
C ASP A 684 23.73 -3.20 -3.69
N PRO A 685 23.92 -4.11 -4.67
CA PRO A 685 23.21 -4.03 -5.95
C PRO A 685 21.69 -4.09 -5.85
N ALA A 686 21.13 -4.84 -4.88
CA ALA A 686 19.68 -5.00 -4.67
C ALA A 686 19.00 -3.76 -4.06
N GLY A 687 19.75 -2.84 -3.45
CA GLY A 687 19.17 -1.68 -2.76
C GLY A 687 19.23 -1.74 -1.24
N ASN A 688 19.79 -2.81 -0.67
CA ASN A 688 19.96 -2.93 0.76
C ASN A 688 21.07 -1.99 1.24
N VAL A 689 20.85 -1.33 2.38
CA VAL A 689 21.82 -0.39 2.98
C VAL A 689 22.87 -1.18 3.75
N LEU A 690 24.08 -1.32 3.20
CA LEU A 690 25.19 -2.02 3.84
C LEU A 690 25.84 -1.20 4.96
N ALA A 691 25.90 0.11 4.81
CA ALA A 691 26.45 1.01 5.83
C ALA A 691 25.89 2.43 5.71
N SER A 692 25.90 3.15 6.83
CA SER A 692 25.63 4.57 6.91
C SER A 692 26.70 5.25 7.74
N ILE A 693 27.15 6.42 7.31
CA ILE A 693 28.22 7.19 7.95
C ILE A 693 27.68 8.59 8.26
N CYS A 694 27.77 8.97 9.52
CA CYS A 694 27.46 10.31 10.00
C CYS A 694 28.75 11.13 10.16
N ASN A 695 28.72 12.41 9.79
CA ASN A 695 29.89 13.30 9.74
C ASN A 695 30.99 12.78 8.81
N TYR A 696 30.60 12.29 7.64
CA TYR A 696 31.51 11.77 6.62
C TYR A 696 32.41 12.88 6.06
N ASP A 697 33.73 12.72 6.12
CA ASP A 697 34.69 13.66 5.52
C ASP A 697 35.33 13.11 4.22
N PRO A 698 34.81 13.48 3.04
CA PRO A 698 35.34 13.03 1.75
C PRO A 698 36.72 13.66 1.42
N GLY A 699 37.15 14.69 2.16
CA GLY A 699 38.45 15.33 1.95
C GLY A 699 39.62 14.50 2.48
N LEU A 700 39.34 13.53 3.36
CA LEU A 700 40.34 12.65 3.96
C LEU A 700 40.32 11.24 3.41
N ASN A 701 39.18 10.78 2.86
CA ASN A 701 39.00 9.39 2.45
C ASN A 701 38.21 9.29 1.14
N PRO A 702 38.48 8.28 0.30
CA PRO A 702 37.62 7.96 -0.85
C PRO A 702 36.26 7.43 -0.39
N ASP A 703 35.27 7.55 -1.27
CA ASP A 703 33.91 7.05 -1.05
C ASP A 703 33.91 5.53 -0.89
N PRO A 704 33.41 4.98 0.24
CA PRO A 704 33.38 3.55 0.48
C PRO A 704 32.30 2.89 -0.38
N THR A 705 32.61 1.69 -0.88
CA THR A 705 31.70 0.84 -1.67
C THR A 705 31.24 -0.40 -0.91
N THR A 706 31.87 -0.70 0.22
CA THR A 706 31.52 -1.84 1.08
C THR A 706 31.36 -1.42 2.54
N ALA A 707 30.65 -2.24 3.33
CA ALA A 707 30.53 -2.03 4.77
C ALA A 707 31.90 -2.09 5.49
N ALA A 708 32.83 -2.92 5.00
CA ALA A 708 34.17 -3.04 5.55
C ALA A 708 35.02 -1.78 5.30
N GLU A 709 34.94 -1.23 4.08
CA GLU A 709 35.58 0.05 3.76
C GLU A 709 35.00 1.18 4.61
N ALA A 710 33.68 1.22 4.77
CA ALA A 710 33.02 2.21 5.63
C ALA A 710 33.50 2.11 7.09
N ALA A 711 33.50 0.90 7.67
CA ALA A 711 33.94 0.68 9.05
C ALA A 711 35.42 1.06 9.28
N ALA A 712 36.27 0.88 8.27
CA ALA A 712 37.68 1.26 8.34
C ALA A 712 37.92 2.79 8.41
N LEU A 713 36.88 3.60 8.19
CA LEU A 713 36.96 5.07 8.27
C LEU A 713 36.88 5.63 9.69
N TYR A 714 36.61 4.79 10.70
CA TYR A 714 36.59 5.21 12.10
C TYR A 714 38.00 5.60 12.58
N ASP A 715 38.13 6.81 13.12
CA ASP A 715 39.38 7.32 13.72
C ASP A 715 39.20 7.50 15.23
N PRO A 716 39.89 6.72 16.09
CA PRO A 716 39.76 6.85 17.54
C PRO A 716 40.28 8.19 18.10
N SER A 717 41.10 8.93 17.33
CA SER A 717 41.53 10.28 17.71
C SER A 717 40.46 11.35 17.43
N GLN A 718 39.47 11.02 16.59
CA GLN A 718 38.33 11.87 16.22
C GLN A 718 37.03 11.06 16.28
N PRO A 719 36.62 10.57 17.46
CA PRO A 719 35.55 9.57 17.60
C PRO A 719 34.17 10.05 17.15
N ASP A 720 33.96 11.36 17.04
CA ASP A 720 32.71 11.96 16.55
C ASP A 720 32.66 12.12 15.02
N LYS A 721 33.78 11.86 14.35
CA LYS A 721 33.93 11.94 12.89
C LYS A 721 33.75 10.56 12.27
N ASN A 722 33.06 10.48 11.14
CA ASN A 722 32.74 9.24 10.45
C ASN A 722 32.12 8.18 11.40
N ARG A 723 31.07 8.54 12.14
CA ARG A 723 30.36 7.55 12.98
C ARG A 723 29.63 6.57 12.09
N VAL A 724 30.11 5.32 12.05
CA VAL A 724 29.64 4.29 11.13
C VAL A 724 28.59 3.40 11.78
N THR A 725 27.53 3.11 11.05
CA THR A 725 26.62 1.99 11.31
C THR A 725 26.69 1.03 10.13
N THR A 726 26.88 -0.26 10.37
CA THR A 726 26.88 -1.29 9.32
C THR A 726 25.70 -2.23 9.49
N HIS A 727 25.27 -2.85 8.39
CA HIS A 727 24.21 -3.83 8.37
C HIS A 727 24.64 -5.07 7.61
N ALA A 728 24.08 -6.22 7.98
CA ALA A 728 24.20 -7.46 7.23
C ALA A 728 22.81 -8.00 6.90
N TYR A 729 22.71 -8.67 5.76
CA TYR A 729 21.49 -9.23 5.21
C TYR A 729 21.69 -10.70 4.89
N ASP A 730 20.62 -11.48 4.97
CA ASP A 730 20.62 -12.85 4.44
C ASP A 730 20.31 -12.88 2.93
N SER A 731 20.30 -14.08 2.36
CA SER A 731 20.01 -14.32 0.94
C SER A 731 18.60 -13.89 0.51
N LEU A 732 17.63 -13.91 1.44
CA LEU A 732 16.29 -13.35 1.21
C LEU A 732 16.26 -11.82 1.24
N GLY A 733 17.36 -11.16 1.62
CA GLY A 733 17.41 -9.70 1.77
C GLY A 733 16.85 -9.18 3.09
N ARG A 734 16.68 -10.05 4.09
CA ARG A 734 16.23 -9.65 5.43
C ARG A 734 17.43 -9.16 6.23
N ARG A 735 17.26 -8.08 7.00
CA ARG A 735 18.36 -7.48 7.76
C ARG A 735 18.62 -8.26 9.06
N VAL A 736 19.60 -9.15 9.03
CA VAL A 736 19.95 -10.02 10.16
C VAL A 736 20.86 -9.34 11.20
N SER A 737 21.61 -8.30 10.84
CA SER A 737 22.52 -7.62 11.77
C SER A 737 22.55 -6.11 11.57
N THR A 738 22.72 -5.37 12.66
CA THR A 738 23.02 -3.94 12.68
C THR A 738 24.08 -3.65 13.72
N THR A 739 25.22 -3.12 13.31
CA THR A 739 26.32 -2.74 14.21
C THR A 739 26.46 -1.23 14.25
N ILE A 740 26.13 -0.64 15.39
CA ILE A 740 26.20 0.81 15.64
C ILE A 740 27.58 1.16 16.19
N ASN A 741 28.13 2.30 15.76
CA ASN A 741 29.49 2.73 16.05
C ASN A 741 30.52 1.65 15.66
N ALA A 742 30.35 1.08 14.47
CA ALA A 742 31.21 0.00 13.98
C ALA A 742 32.69 0.37 14.04
N ALA A 743 33.54 -0.60 14.39
CA ALA A 743 34.98 -0.47 14.61
C ALA A 743 35.40 0.43 15.80
N SER A 744 34.45 0.98 16.57
CA SER A 744 34.74 1.75 17.78
C SER A 744 34.78 0.88 19.05
N ASN A 745 35.28 1.44 20.15
CA ASN A 745 35.23 0.79 21.46
C ASN A 745 33.83 0.81 22.12
N THR A 746 32.87 1.51 21.51
CA THR A 746 31.45 1.57 21.91
C THR A 746 30.56 0.85 20.90
N GLU A 747 31.13 -0.08 20.14
CA GLU A 747 30.42 -0.89 19.15
C GLU A 747 29.32 -1.72 19.81
N GLN A 748 28.11 -1.64 19.25
CA GLN A 748 26.95 -2.42 19.67
C GLN A 748 26.34 -3.12 18.48
N THR A 749 26.30 -4.45 18.51
CA THR A 749 25.66 -5.26 17.48
C THR A 749 24.27 -5.66 17.93
N ILE A 750 23.27 -5.44 17.09
CA ILE A 750 21.91 -5.94 17.24
C ILE A 750 21.76 -7.05 16.21
N LEU A 751 21.40 -8.24 16.68
CA LEU A 751 21.07 -9.38 15.83
C LEU A 751 19.55 -9.55 15.77
N THR A 752 19.00 -9.80 14.57
CA THR A 752 17.59 -10.05 14.34
C THR A 752 17.45 -11.39 13.63
N LEU A 753 16.64 -12.29 14.19
CA LEU A 753 16.33 -13.58 13.59
C LEU A 753 14.88 -13.57 13.11
N TYR A 754 14.66 -14.26 12.00
CA TYR A 754 13.40 -14.33 11.31
C TYR A 754 12.99 -15.79 11.16
N ASP A 755 11.69 -16.07 11.23
CA ASP A 755 11.17 -17.34 10.75
C ASP A 755 11.02 -17.35 9.22
N ALA A 756 10.55 -18.47 8.67
CA ALA A 756 10.35 -18.63 7.23
C ALA A 756 9.19 -17.80 6.65
N LEU A 757 8.38 -17.11 7.48
CA LEU A 757 7.34 -16.17 7.07
C LEU A 757 7.82 -14.71 7.08
N ASP A 758 9.13 -14.47 7.25
CA ASP A 758 9.73 -13.13 7.39
C ASP A 758 9.26 -12.39 8.65
N ARG A 759 8.92 -13.12 9.71
CA ARG A 759 8.52 -12.53 10.99
C ARG A 759 9.68 -12.58 11.97
N VAL A 760 9.87 -11.50 12.72
CA VAL A 760 10.93 -11.42 13.73
C VAL A 760 10.61 -12.35 14.90
N ILE A 761 11.39 -13.40 15.06
CA ILE A 761 11.26 -14.33 16.19
C ILE A 761 12.18 -13.97 17.35
N ARG A 762 13.32 -13.30 17.09
CA ARG A 762 14.26 -12.93 18.15
C ARG A 762 15.03 -11.68 17.79
N THR A 763 15.23 -10.83 18.79
CA THR A 763 16.19 -9.73 18.74
C THR A 763 17.17 -9.84 19.90
N ILE A 764 18.45 -9.59 19.63
CA ILE A 764 19.51 -9.63 20.64
C ILE A 764 20.28 -8.32 20.56
N SER A 765 20.07 -7.45 21.56
CA SER A 765 20.78 -6.18 21.64
C SER A 765 22.15 -6.38 22.28
N ASN A 766 23.15 -5.68 21.75
CA ASN A 766 24.56 -5.79 22.15
C ASN A 766 25.04 -7.25 22.17
N TYR A 767 24.80 -7.94 21.05
CA TYR A 767 25.15 -9.34 20.83
C TYR A 767 26.66 -9.57 20.98
N LYS A 768 27.00 -10.62 21.74
CA LYS A 768 28.35 -11.17 21.87
C LYS A 768 28.27 -12.69 21.71
N VAL A 769 29.14 -13.23 20.85
CA VAL A 769 29.21 -14.65 20.51
C VAL A 769 29.35 -15.52 21.78
N GLN A 770 28.55 -16.59 21.86
CA GLN A 770 28.53 -17.54 22.98
C GLN A 770 29.11 -18.90 22.57
N GLY A 771 30.43 -18.94 22.37
CA GLY A 771 31.10 -20.15 21.88
C GLY A 771 30.66 -20.50 20.45
N THR A 772 30.22 -21.73 20.22
CA THR A 772 29.74 -22.23 18.91
C THR A 772 28.22 -22.31 18.81
N SER A 773 27.49 -21.85 19.82
CA SER A 773 26.02 -21.95 19.86
C SER A 773 25.39 -20.87 19.00
N ALA A 774 24.52 -21.29 18.07
CA ALA A 774 23.75 -20.39 17.24
C ALA A 774 22.69 -19.65 18.07
N PRO A 775 22.49 -18.34 17.87
CA PRO A 775 21.45 -17.58 18.54
C PRO A 775 20.04 -18.14 18.38
N GLY A 776 19.73 -18.82 17.27
CA GLY A 776 18.45 -19.51 17.04
C GLY A 776 18.23 -20.70 17.96
N ASP A 777 19.30 -21.33 18.46
CA ASP A 777 19.21 -22.48 19.36
C ASP A 777 18.99 -22.08 20.83
N TRP A 778 19.09 -20.78 21.17
CA TRP A 778 19.03 -20.38 22.58
C TRP A 778 17.62 -20.58 23.14
N VAL A 779 17.55 -21.08 24.37
CA VAL A 779 16.30 -21.39 25.07
C VAL A 779 16.31 -20.80 26.48
N PHE A 780 15.15 -20.38 26.98
CA PHE A 780 15.01 -19.97 28.37
C PHE A 780 14.67 -21.19 29.24
N GLU A 781 15.59 -21.60 30.12
CA GLU A 781 15.44 -22.80 30.96
C GLU A 781 16.03 -22.56 32.36
N ASN A 782 15.33 -23.03 33.39
CA ASN A 782 15.78 -22.93 34.79
C ASN A 782 16.13 -21.49 35.23
N GLY A 783 15.35 -20.51 34.74
CA GLY A 783 15.47 -19.10 35.12
C GLY A 783 16.60 -18.33 34.43
N ALA A 784 17.18 -18.87 33.35
CA ALA A 784 18.18 -18.16 32.56
C ALA A 784 18.14 -18.60 31.09
N TRP A 785 18.63 -17.73 30.20
CA TRP A 785 18.90 -18.10 28.82
C TRP A 785 20.07 -19.09 28.73
N LYS A 786 19.94 -20.09 27.87
CA LYS A 786 20.90 -21.18 27.66
C LYS A 786 21.27 -21.32 26.20
N THR A 787 22.46 -21.83 25.90
CA THR A 787 22.98 -22.13 24.55
C THR A 787 22.24 -23.27 23.82
N GLY A 788 21.05 -23.65 24.29
CA GLY A 788 20.31 -24.86 23.90
C GLY A 788 19.79 -25.61 25.14
N PRO A 789 18.93 -26.63 24.96
CA PRO A 789 18.37 -27.41 26.05
C PRO A 789 19.45 -28.07 26.92
N GLY A 790 19.44 -27.82 28.23
CA GLY A 790 20.49 -28.29 29.14
C GLY A 790 21.89 -27.67 28.92
N GLY A 791 21.98 -26.63 28.08
CA GLY A 791 23.22 -25.96 27.70
C GLY A 791 23.81 -25.05 28.78
N ALA A 792 24.89 -24.33 28.41
CA ALA A 792 25.52 -23.35 29.28
C ALA A 792 24.67 -22.07 29.38
N THR A 793 24.75 -21.34 30.51
CA THR A 793 24.09 -20.04 30.66
C THR A 793 24.70 -19.01 29.72
N ILE A 794 23.84 -18.25 29.04
CA ILE A 794 24.24 -17.10 28.21
C ILE A 794 24.80 -16.01 29.11
N SER A 795 26.00 -15.50 28.78
CA SER A 795 26.62 -14.39 29.51
C SER A 795 26.02 -13.04 29.10
N HIS A 796 25.66 -12.21 30.07
CA HIS A 796 25.19 -10.83 29.87
C HIS A 796 26.27 -9.75 30.11
N GLY A 797 27.52 -10.18 30.24
CA GLY A 797 28.65 -9.30 30.54
C GLY A 797 28.68 -8.89 32.02
N ALA A 798 29.72 -8.14 32.40
CA ALA A 798 29.91 -7.72 33.80
C ALA A 798 28.86 -6.70 34.28
N ASP A 799 28.36 -5.87 33.35
CA ASP A 799 27.41 -4.79 33.63
C ASP A 799 25.97 -5.15 33.20
N GLU A 800 25.71 -6.41 32.84
CA GLU A 800 24.38 -6.89 32.41
C GLU A 800 23.81 -6.14 31.18
N THR A 801 24.69 -5.74 30.25
CA THR A 801 24.31 -5.00 29.03
C THR A 801 24.55 -5.77 27.74
N GLU A 802 25.15 -6.97 27.80
CA GLU A 802 25.40 -7.82 26.63
C GLU A 802 24.29 -8.85 26.46
N ASN A 803 24.03 -9.26 25.22
CA ASN A 803 23.05 -10.30 24.89
C ASN A 803 21.67 -10.06 25.53
N ILE A 804 21.12 -8.85 25.36
CA ILE A 804 19.78 -8.53 25.84
C ILE A 804 18.76 -9.08 24.85
N ILE A 805 18.17 -10.22 25.21
CA ILE A 805 17.31 -11.03 24.34
C ILE A 805 15.85 -10.57 24.48
N SER A 806 15.16 -10.49 23.35
CA SER A 806 13.69 -10.43 23.27
C SER A 806 13.23 -11.45 22.25
N ASP A 807 12.42 -12.41 22.69
CA ASP A 807 11.94 -13.55 21.92
C ASP A 807 10.44 -13.41 21.66
N THR A 808 9.99 -13.71 20.45
CA THR A 808 8.62 -13.52 20.00
C THR A 808 8.08 -14.82 19.40
N ASP A 809 7.00 -15.32 19.98
CA ASP A 809 6.27 -16.47 19.46
C ASP A 809 4.99 -15.98 18.79
N TYR A 810 4.64 -16.62 17.68
CA TYR A 810 3.40 -16.41 16.95
C TYR A 810 2.44 -17.59 17.17
N ASN A 811 1.14 -17.35 17.09
CA ASN A 811 0.10 -18.39 17.04
C ASN A 811 -0.09 -18.92 15.62
N ASP A 812 -0.91 -19.96 15.49
CA ASP A 812 -1.21 -20.64 14.22
C ASP A 812 -1.97 -19.76 13.21
N ARG A 813 -2.52 -18.62 13.64
CA ARG A 813 -3.10 -17.59 12.74
C ARG A 813 -2.10 -16.52 12.33
N GLY A 814 -0.89 -16.59 12.86
CA GLY A 814 0.21 -15.70 12.54
C GLY A 814 0.32 -14.43 13.38
N PHE A 815 -0.48 -14.29 14.44
CA PHE A 815 -0.39 -13.16 15.37
C PHE A 815 0.60 -13.43 16.51
N VAL A 816 1.24 -12.39 17.04
CA VAL A 816 2.13 -12.52 18.21
C VAL A 816 1.35 -13.06 19.38
N ARG A 817 1.67 -14.24 19.91
CA ARG A 817 0.99 -14.81 21.08
C ARG A 817 1.76 -14.58 22.38
N LEU A 818 3.08 -14.52 22.31
CA LEU A 818 3.95 -14.38 23.47
C LEU A 818 5.20 -13.57 23.09
N GLN A 819 5.61 -12.69 23.98
CA GLN A 819 6.93 -12.08 23.94
C GLN A 819 7.66 -12.32 25.26
N ARG A 820 8.92 -12.74 25.22
CA ARG A 820 9.76 -13.02 26.40
C ARG A 820 10.95 -12.08 26.44
N ASP A 821 11.16 -11.44 27.59
CA ASP A 821 12.33 -10.58 27.81
C ASP A 821 13.58 -11.34 28.27
N VAL A 822 14.69 -10.61 28.47
CA VAL A 822 15.98 -11.17 28.91
C VAL A 822 15.91 -11.83 30.29
N LEU A 823 14.98 -11.40 31.15
CA LEU A 823 14.78 -11.97 32.49
C LEU A 823 13.83 -13.18 32.46
N GLY A 824 13.25 -13.48 31.30
CA GLY A 824 12.28 -14.54 31.10
C GLY A 824 10.85 -14.19 31.43
N ASN A 825 10.54 -12.91 31.73
CA ASN A 825 9.17 -12.47 31.93
C ASN A 825 8.45 -12.56 30.58
N ALA A 826 7.28 -13.19 30.58
CA ALA A 826 6.46 -13.33 29.39
C ALA A 826 5.35 -12.27 29.37
N THR A 827 5.07 -11.71 28.20
CA THR A 827 3.87 -10.94 27.90
C THR A 827 3.02 -11.78 26.97
N LEU A 828 1.77 -12.05 27.36
CA LEU A 828 0.81 -12.80 26.53
C LEU A 828 -0.14 -11.85 25.83
N PHE A 829 -0.53 -12.21 24.62
CA PHE A 829 -1.44 -11.43 23.78
C PHE A 829 -2.65 -12.29 23.42
N GLY A 830 -3.85 -11.73 23.62
CA GLY A 830 -5.13 -12.37 23.42
C GLY A 830 -5.94 -11.70 22.33
N TYR A 831 -6.41 -12.48 21.36
CA TYR A 831 -7.13 -12.02 20.19
C TYR A 831 -8.52 -12.64 20.13
N ASP A 832 -9.50 -11.86 19.69
CA ASP A 832 -10.80 -12.41 19.36
C ASP A 832 -10.83 -13.11 18.00
N ALA A 833 -11.96 -13.72 17.68
CA ALA A 833 -12.14 -14.47 16.44
C ALA A 833 -11.91 -13.60 15.17
N ALA A 834 -12.14 -12.29 15.25
CA ALA A 834 -11.84 -11.33 14.19
C ALA A 834 -10.34 -10.97 14.05
N GLY A 835 -9.47 -11.51 14.91
CA GLY A 835 -8.04 -11.21 14.93
C GLY A 835 -7.70 -9.89 15.62
N ARG A 836 -8.63 -9.30 16.37
CA ARG A 836 -8.40 -8.04 17.09
C ARG A 836 -7.73 -8.33 18.43
N LEU A 837 -6.67 -7.60 18.77
CA LEU A 837 -6.04 -7.67 20.09
C LEU A 837 -7.02 -7.11 21.13
N ILE A 838 -7.52 -7.97 22.02
CA ILE A 838 -8.49 -7.59 23.06
C ILE A 838 -7.92 -7.66 24.48
N LYS A 839 -6.80 -8.35 24.66
CA LYS A 839 -6.19 -8.53 25.98
C LYS A 839 -4.67 -8.66 25.87
N THR A 840 -3.96 -7.97 26.76
CA THR A 840 -2.52 -8.16 26.97
C THR A 840 -2.33 -8.47 28.45
N VAL A 841 -1.48 -9.44 28.76
CA VAL A 841 -1.11 -9.78 30.14
C VAL A 841 0.39 -9.62 30.26
N GLN A 842 0.83 -8.55 30.90
CA GLN A 842 2.25 -8.29 31.10
C GLN A 842 2.77 -9.01 32.34
N ASN A 843 4.01 -9.50 32.26
CA ASN A 843 4.63 -10.29 33.32
C ASN A 843 3.75 -11.46 33.78
N ALA A 844 3.33 -12.27 32.81
CA ALA A 844 2.39 -13.36 32.97
C ALA A 844 2.92 -14.40 33.98
N SER A 845 2.14 -14.66 35.03
CA SER A 845 2.44 -15.70 36.01
C SER A 845 2.30 -17.12 35.44
N GLN A 846 1.59 -17.27 34.31
CA GLN A 846 1.41 -18.51 33.57
C GLN A 846 1.96 -18.35 32.14
N PRO A 847 3.28 -18.32 31.94
CA PRO A 847 3.89 -18.04 30.63
C PRO A 847 3.68 -19.13 29.58
N ALA A 848 3.18 -20.31 29.98
CA ALA A 848 2.86 -21.43 29.09
C ALA A 848 1.34 -21.58 28.85
N TYR A 849 0.55 -20.54 29.13
CA TYR A 849 -0.89 -20.56 28.91
C TYR A 849 -1.21 -20.75 27.42
N ASN A 850 -2.16 -21.63 27.11
CA ASN A 850 -2.54 -21.92 25.72
C ASN A 850 -3.46 -20.81 25.17
N ASN A 851 -2.86 -19.77 24.59
CA ASN A 851 -3.53 -18.73 23.83
C ASN A 851 -3.36 -18.89 22.31
N ASP A 852 -3.11 -20.13 21.86
CA ASP A 852 -3.16 -20.49 20.46
C ASP A 852 -4.59 -20.81 20.01
N TYR A 853 -4.78 -20.92 18.71
CA TYR A 853 -6.05 -21.31 18.09
C TYR A 853 -6.22 -22.84 17.96
N SER A 854 -5.15 -23.60 18.21
CA SER A 854 -5.16 -25.07 18.17
C SER A 854 -4.90 -25.74 19.53
N GLY A 855 -4.96 -27.07 19.54
CA GLY A 855 -4.66 -27.89 20.72
C GLY A 855 -5.85 -28.12 21.66
N THR A 856 -5.56 -28.60 22.88
CA THR A 856 -6.59 -28.90 23.88
C THR A 856 -6.94 -27.65 24.69
N SER A 857 -8.23 -27.31 24.75
CA SER A 857 -8.76 -26.15 25.49
C SER A 857 -8.08 -24.82 25.10
N PRO A 858 -8.04 -24.45 23.80
CA PRO A 858 -7.50 -23.17 23.36
C PRO A 858 -8.30 -22.01 23.95
N ASP A 859 -7.61 -20.98 24.41
CA ASP A 859 -8.20 -19.72 24.86
C ASP A 859 -7.46 -18.53 24.22
N PRO A 860 -7.62 -18.35 22.89
CA PRO A 860 -6.92 -17.32 22.15
C PRO A 860 -7.27 -15.91 22.63
N GLU A 861 -8.45 -15.72 23.24
CA GLU A 861 -8.92 -14.46 23.81
C GLU A 861 -8.33 -14.15 25.19
N LEU A 862 -7.64 -15.11 25.82
CA LEU A 862 -7.25 -15.06 27.23
C LEU A 862 -8.45 -14.83 28.17
N ALA A 863 -9.66 -15.23 27.78
CA ALA A 863 -10.89 -14.99 28.52
C ALA A 863 -10.91 -15.73 29.87
N ASN A 864 -10.30 -16.91 29.91
CA ASN A 864 -10.22 -17.78 31.10
C ASN A 864 -8.89 -17.64 31.86
N TYR A 865 -8.00 -16.74 31.42
CA TYR A 865 -6.73 -16.47 32.11
C TYR A 865 -6.99 -15.98 33.53
N ASN A 866 -6.52 -16.72 34.53
CA ASN A 866 -6.72 -16.40 35.94
C ASN A 866 -5.50 -15.65 36.51
N PRO A 867 -5.60 -14.34 36.78
CA PRO A 867 -4.48 -13.54 37.24
C PRO A 867 -4.06 -13.90 38.66
N ASN A 868 -2.77 -13.79 38.92
CA ASN A 868 -2.16 -13.89 40.23
C ASN A 868 -2.55 -12.67 41.08
N ALA A 869 -2.65 -12.87 42.40
CA ALA A 869 -2.93 -11.80 43.34
C ALA A 869 -1.73 -10.84 43.56
N ASN A 870 -0.55 -11.18 43.04
CA ASN A 870 0.65 -10.36 43.14
C ASN A 870 0.55 -9.14 42.22
N ALA A 871 0.60 -7.93 42.79
CA ALA A 871 0.45 -6.67 42.06
C ALA A 871 1.56 -6.38 41.03
N ALA A 872 2.66 -7.14 41.03
CA ALA A 872 3.74 -7.02 40.04
C ALA A 872 3.60 -8.02 38.88
N GLN A 873 2.62 -8.92 38.90
CA GLN A 873 2.37 -9.94 37.88
C GLN A 873 0.97 -9.76 37.29
N ASP A 874 0.81 -10.19 36.04
CA ASP A 874 -0.47 -10.17 35.33
C ASP A 874 -1.11 -8.77 35.25
N ILE A 875 -0.30 -7.77 34.83
CA ILE A 875 -0.72 -6.37 34.63
C ILE A 875 -1.54 -6.23 33.35
#